data_AF-A0A8T0BRF9-F1
#
_entry.id   AF-A0A8T0BRF9-F1
#
_cell.length_a   1.000
_cell.length_b   1.000
_cell.length_c   1.000
_cell.angle_alpha   90.00
_cell.angle_beta   90.00
_cell.angle_gamma   90.00
#
_symmetry.space_group_name_H-M   'P 1'
#
loop_
_entity.id
_entity.type
_entity.pdbx_description
1 polymer ?
#
loop_
_entity_poly.entity_id
_entity_poly.type
_entity_poly.pdbx_seq_one_letter_code
_entity_poly.pdbx_strand_id
1 'polypeptide(L)'
;MQSVVLFQEELKTALKPLQEKLKIFEDCKRTWSQTAEHIKIQAQHTEQQIREEFEKLHQVLRDEEAARIAALREEEEQKSLMMKEKIEKLSRDISSLSDTIGAVKEEMRAEDVSFLQEELKTALKRLQEKLEIFEDCKRTWSQTAEHIKIQAKHTEQQIKEEFEKLHQILRDEEAARIAALREEEEQKSLMMKEKIEKLSRDISSLSDTIGAVKEEMGSEDVSFLQNYKTTVKRAQCTLQHPEELSGALIHVAKHLANLRFRVWEKMQCGVRYTRARMKNLAVPPLLFTAGVAAAAAALFYWIHRGDGKRRAEEGVGVSLSPRAVSEDSMGASEEVKKKNNEVDSEKSNLERKVSEMEKLLSEAQRECDIKTEAYQQEREAHSILMSRYEQLRQALHHVDQVLHECEQESKDHIVLEEHFHQMKDTLAHKEELLQNLQVSLNEAERKYEQVIESHAEMKNEVCKLELDMELLQHLAQEKKDNLNKIIMNSKKDQYFLCIMKSRYKWMKQKLRREFIHKNDQYKMLRLQHKRTLVSLKKHKLLLKNVQVAQAQTELKCGMLMETNAELRRENSDLISDSNVLQDHVHELEQRLMEIQCKNVNLTEDCKQAEKDYGILHSFYEEALNQVNQEEKYEVLLSQVATLQDSVQKLEAALQEACMEIKKIRKEKALDQELTNT
;
A
#
# COMPACT_ATOMS: atom_id res chain seq x y z
N MET A 1 28.52 57.75 -10.29
CA MET A 1 29.55 58.05 -11.33
C MET A 1 30.87 57.30 -11.09
N GLN A 2 32.04 57.90 -10.79
CA GLN A 2 33.35 57.19 -10.93
C GLN A 2 33.43 55.80 -10.28
N SER A 3 33.02 55.64 -9.00
CA SER A 3 33.00 54.31 -8.35
C SER A 3 31.96 53.34 -8.93
N VAL A 4 30.84 53.85 -9.47
CA VAL A 4 29.82 53.03 -10.13
C VAL A 4 30.36 52.41 -11.40
N VAL A 5 31.10 53.19 -12.21
CA VAL A 5 31.74 52.69 -13.44
C VAL A 5 32.74 51.57 -13.12
N LEU A 6 33.56 51.74 -12.07
CA LEU A 6 34.51 50.71 -11.63
C LEU A 6 33.80 49.42 -11.20
N PHE A 7 32.78 49.52 -10.35
CA PHE A 7 32.01 48.36 -9.88
C PHE A 7 31.17 47.68 -10.99
N GLN A 8 30.70 48.44 -11.99
CA GLN A 8 30.10 47.86 -13.19
C GLN A 8 31.13 47.10 -14.03
N GLU A 9 32.37 47.59 -14.15
CA GLU A 9 33.43 46.90 -14.91
C GLU A 9 33.93 45.62 -14.19
N GLU A 10 34.01 45.63 -12.86
CA GLU A 10 34.24 44.44 -12.03
C GLU A 10 33.16 43.37 -12.27
N LEU A 11 31.87 43.75 -12.22
CA LEU A 11 30.78 42.81 -12.49
C LEU A 11 30.72 42.32 -13.94
N LYS A 12 31.01 43.17 -14.95
CA LYS A 12 31.16 42.71 -16.35
C LYS A 12 32.23 41.63 -16.46
N THR A 13 33.33 41.79 -15.73
CA THR A 13 34.45 40.85 -15.74
C THR A 13 34.07 39.52 -15.08
N ALA A 14 33.31 39.56 -13.97
CA ALA A 14 32.75 38.36 -13.33
C ALA A 14 31.64 37.68 -14.17
N LEU A 15 30.92 38.43 -15.02
CA LEU A 15 29.81 37.91 -15.83
C LEU A 15 30.28 37.07 -17.04
N LYS A 16 31.46 37.36 -17.61
CA LYS A 16 32.04 36.62 -18.75
C LYS A 16 32.13 35.10 -18.55
N PRO A 17 32.79 34.57 -17.50
CA PRO A 17 32.90 33.13 -17.29
C PRO A 17 31.54 32.45 -17.04
N LEU A 18 30.52 33.18 -16.56
CA LEU A 18 29.16 32.64 -16.46
C LEU A 18 28.52 32.46 -17.85
N GLN A 19 28.73 33.40 -18.76
CA GLN A 19 28.22 33.33 -20.13
C GLN A 19 28.93 32.24 -20.95
N GLU A 20 30.25 32.10 -20.79
CA GLU A 20 31.03 31.01 -21.39
C GLU A 20 30.56 29.64 -20.87
N LYS A 21 30.32 29.53 -19.57
CA LYS A 21 29.79 28.31 -18.92
C LYS A 21 28.36 27.98 -19.36
N LEU A 22 27.49 28.99 -19.51
CA LEU A 22 26.14 28.80 -20.05
C LEU A 22 26.19 28.19 -21.44
N LYS A 23 27.03 28.73 -22.33
CA LYS A 23 27.23 28.19 -23.68
C LYS A 23 27.74 26.76 -23.65
N ILE A 24 28.72 26.44 -22.79
CA ILE A 24 29.21 25.06 -22.61
C ILE A 24 28.07 24.12 -22.19
N PHE A 25 27.16 24.57 -21.32
CA PHE A 25 26.03 23.75 -20.89
C PHE A 25 25.01 23.55 -22.03
N GLU A 26 24.75 24.56 -22.85
CA GLU A 26 23.89 24.47 -24.04
C GLU A 26 24.46 23.52 -25.10
N ASP A 27 25.76 23.62 -25.40
CA ASP A 27 26.49 22.74 -26.32
C ASP A 27 26.53 21.28 -25.79
N CYS A 28 26.77 21.08 -24.49
CA CYS A 28 26.65 19.77 -23.83
C CYS A 28 25.23 19.21 -23.94
N LYS A 29 24.19 20.00 -23.62
CA LYS A 29 22.79 19.57 -23.71
C LYS A 29 22.44 19.12 -25.12
N ARG A 30 22.85 19.87 -26.14
CA ARG A 30 22.66 19.49 -27.56
C ARG A 30 23.32 18.14 -27.87
N THR A 31 24.56 17.95 -27.42
CA THR A 31 25.33 16.71 -27.60
C THR A 31 24.65 15.53 -26.90
N TRP A 32 24.12 15.72 -25.69
CA TRP A 32 23.42 14.69 -24.93
C TRP A 32 22.09 14.32 -25.58
N SER A 33 21.32 15.29 -26.10
CA SER A 33 20.10 15.03 -26.88
C SER A 33 20.39 14.28 -28.19
N GLN A 34 21.52 14.55 -28.85
CA GLN A 34 21.96 13.76 -30.02
C GLN A 34 22.35 12.33 -29.63
N THR A 35 22.97 12.15 -28.46
CA THR A 35 23.31 10.83 -27.92
C THR A 35 22.05 10.02 -27.57
N ALA A 36 21.00 10.67 -27.05
CA ALA A 36 19.70 10.04 -26.78
C ALA A 36 19.08 9.42 -28.03
N GLU A 37 19.00 10.18 -29.14
CA GLU A 37 18.44 9.63 -30.40
C GLU A 37 19.37 8.58 -31.02
N HIS A 38 20.70 8.72 -30.87
CA HIS A 38 21.65 7.70 -31.31
C HIS A 38 21.48 6.36 -30.57
N ILE A 39 21.22 6.36 -29.25
CA ILE A 39 20.95 5.14 -28.47
C ILE A 39 19.77 4.36 -29.08
N LYS A 40 18.68 5.06 -29.38
CA LYS A 40 17.46 4.50 -29.98
C LYS A 40 17.69 3.98 -31.41
N ILE A 41 18.37 4.75 -32.26
CA ILE A 41 18.75 4.29 -33.62
C ILE A 41 19.65 3.06 -33.56
N GLN A 42 20.61 3.04 -32.63
CA GLN A 42 21.53 1.92 -32.41
C GLN A 42 20.80 0.67 -31.88
N ALA A 43 19.79 0.85 -31.01
CA ALA A 43 18.93 -0.23 -30.54
C ALA A 43 18.10 -0.81 -31.69
N GLN A 44 17.41 0.03 -32.47
CA GLN A 44 16.62 -0.41 -33.63
C GLN A 44 17.48 -1.16 -34.67
N HIS A 45 18.67 -0.66 -34.97
CA HIS A 45 19.63 -1.35 -35.85
C HIS A 45 20.07 -2.71 -35.27
N THR A 46 20.33 -2.78 -33.96
CA THR A 46 20.69 -4.04 -33.30
C THR A 46 19.52 -5.03 -33.27
N GLU A 47 18.28 -4.56 -33.10
CA GLU A 47 17.06 -5.39 -33.17
C GLU A 47 16.91 -6.00 -34.57
N GLN A 48 17.12 -5.21 -35.63
CA GLN A 48 17.13 -5.71 -37.01
C GLN A 48 18.23 -6.76 -37.23
N GLN A 49 19.46 -6.51 -36.75
CA GLN A 49 20.57 -7.47 -36.88
C GLN A 49 20.31 -8.79 -36.14
N ILE A 50 19.59 -8.75 -35.00
CA ILE A 50 19.14 -9.97 -34.31
C ILE A 50 18.15 -10.73 -35.22
N ARG A 51 17.09 -10.07 -35.70
CA ARG A 51 16.08 -10.70 -36.59
C ARG A 51 16.71 -11.34 -37.83
N GLU A 52 17.63 -10.63 -38.48
CA GLU A 52 18.32 -11.12 -39.66
C GLU A 52 19.19 -12.35 -39.39
N GLU A 53 19.67 -12.56 -38.17
CA GLU A 53 20.41 -13.78 -37.79
C GLU A 53 19.48 -14.92 -37.41
N PHE A 54 18.34 -14.64 -36.76
CA PHE A 54 17.31 -15.65 -36.47
C PHE A 54 16.59 -16.15 -37.73
N GLU A 55 16.29 -15.28 -38.70
CA GLU A 55 15.67 -15.70 -39.96
C GLU A 55 16.58 -16.62 -40.79
N LYS A 56 17.91 -16.40 -40.75
CA LYS A 56 18.90 -17.32 -41.36
C LYS A 56 18.88 -18.70 -40.70
N LEU A 57 18.70 -18.76 -39.37
CA LEU A 57 18.60 -20.02 -38.63
C LEU A 57 17.27 -20.72 -38.90
N HIS A 58 16.16 -19.98 -39.01
CA HIS A 58 14.87 -20.51 -39.46
C HIS A 58 14.93 -21.04 -40.90
N GLN A 59 15.65 -20.38 -41.81
CA GLN A 59 15.83 -20.87 -43.18
C GLN A 59 16.56 -22.23 -43.20
N VAL A 60 17.65 -22.38 -42.45
CA VAL A 60 18.40 -23.65 -42.35
C VAL A 60 17.51 -24.80 -41.83
N LEU A 61 16.61 -24.53 -40.86
CA LEU A 61 15.65 -25.54 -40.42
C LEU A 61 14.65 -25.92 -41.52
N ARG A 62 14.07 -24.95 -42.23
CA ARG A 62 13.12 -25.20 -43.33
C ARG A 62 13.76 -25.99 -44.48
N ASP A 63 15.01 -25.72 -44.80
CA ASP A 63 15.75 -26.43 -45.86
C ASP A 63 16.05 -27.89 -45.48
N GLU A 64 16.49 -28.13 -44.24
CA GLU A 64 16.74 -29.49 -43.71
C GLU A 64 15.44 -30.29 -43.52
N GLU A 65 14.34 -29.64 -43.07
CA GLU A 65 13.01 -30.25 -42.99
C GLU A 65 12.54 -30.69 -44.38
N ALA A 66 12.58 -29.79 -45.36
CA ALA A 66 12.19 -30.07 -46.73
C ALA A 66 13.03 -31.20 -47.36
N ALA A 67 14.34 -31.23 -47.10
CA ALA A 67 15.23 -32.30 -47.57
C ALA A 67 14.85 -33.67 -46.99
N ARG A 68 14.55 -33.75 -45.68
CA ARG A 68 14.12 -35.00 -45.02
C ARG A 68 12.76 -35.48 -45.50
N ILE A 69 11.80 -34.56 -45.70
CA ILE A 69 10.47 -34.89 -46.24
C ILE A 69 10.59 -35.36 -47.70
N ALA A 70 11.45 -34.75 -48.51
CA ALA A 70 11.71 -35.18 -49.88
C ALA A 70 12.27 -36.61 -49.94
N ALA A 71 13.32 -36.90 -49.15
CA ALA A 71 13.92 -38.23 -49.10
C ALA A 71 12.93 -39.31 -48.63
N LEU A 72 12.09 -39.01 -47.63
CA LEU A 72 11.05 -39.92 -47.14
C LEU A 72 9.98 -40.22 -48.20
N ARG A 73 9.58 -39.22 -49.00
CA ARG A 73 8.62 -39.39 -50.10
C ARG A 73 9.21 -40.18 -51.27
N GLU A 74 10.48 -39.97 -51.58
CA GLU A 74 11.18 -40.80 -52.57
C GLU A 74 11.25 -42.27 -52.12
N GLU A 75 11.56 -42.51 -50.83
CA GLU A 75 11.55 -43.86 -50.25
C GLU A 75 10.14 -44.49 -50.27
N GLU A 76 9.08 -43.73 -50.00
CA GLU A 76 7.69 -44.17 -50.16
C GLU A 76 7.39 -44.55 -51.61
N GLU A 77 7.67 -43.66 -52.57
CA GLU A 77 7.35 -43.84 -53.98
C GLU A 77 8.07 -45.06 -54.56
N GLN A 78 9.38 -45.20 -54.32
CA GLN A 78 10.16 -46.37 -54.74
C GLN A 78 9.57 -47.67 -54.18
N LYS A 79 9.21 -47.71 -52.89
CA LYS A 79 8.62 -48.90 -52.26
C LYS A 79 7.21 -49.20 -52.77
N SER A 80 6.40 -48.17 -52.98
CA SER A 80 5.02 -48.25 -53.48
C SER A 80 4.98 -48.76 -54.92
N LEU A 81 5.85 -48.24 -55.80
CA LEU A 81 6.03 -48.72 -57.17
C LEU A 81 6.49 -50.19 -57.20
N MET A 82 7.54 -50.54 -56.46
CA MET A 82 8.04 -51.92 -56.36
C MET A 82 6.97 -52.90 -55.83
N MET A 83 6.08 -52.46 -54.95
CA MET A 83 4.97 -53.29 -54.47
C MET A 83 3.83 -53.40 -55.51
N LYS A 84 3.52 -52.31 -56.22
CA LYS A 84 2.56 -52.30 -57.33
C LYS A 84 2.97 -53.26 -58.44
N GLU A 85 4.23 -53.22 -58.90
CA GLU A 85 4.75 -54.13 -59.93
C GLU A 85 4.64 -55.60 -59.53
N LYS A 86 4.93 -55.92 -58.25
CA LYS A 86 4.75 -57.27 -57.70
C LYS A 86 3.28 -57.70 -57.72
N ILE A 87 2.35 -56.84 -57.32
CA ILE A 87 0.90 -57.10 -57.35
C ILE A 87 0.40 -57.28 -58.80
N GLU A 88 0.88 -56.48 -59.75
CA GLU A 88 0.54 -56.58 -61.18
C GLU A 88 1.13 -57.83 -61.85
N LYS A 89 2.31 -58.28 -61.43
CA LYS A 89 2.86 -59.58 -61.83
C LYS A 89 2.00 -60.73 -61.28
N LEU A 90 1.80 -60.77 -59.97
CA LEU A 90 1.00 -61.83 -59.32
C LEU A 90 -0.44 -61.87 -59.84
N SER A 91 -1.02 -60.73 -60.23
CA SER A 91 -2.34 -60.68 -60.87
C SER A 91 -2.39 -61.35 -62.25
N ARG A 92 -1.31 -61.28 -63.05
CA ARG A 92 -1.19 -62.01 -64.31
C ARG A 92 -1.00 -63.50 -64.08
N ASP A 93 -0.17 -63.86 -63.08
CA ASP A 93 0.04 -65.25 -62.68
C ASP A 93 -1.26 -65.91 -62.16
N ILE A 94 -2.07 -65.16 -61.40
CA ILE A 94 -3.43 -65.55 -60.96
C ILE A 94 -4.35 -65.78 -62.16
N SER A 95 -4.42 -64.84 -63.13
CA SER A 95 -5.26 -65.02 -64.32
C SER A 95 -4.87 -66.29 -65.08
N SER A 96 -3.59 -66.47 -65.39
CA SER A 96 -3.10 -67.66 -66.10
C SER A 96 -3.38 -68.96 -65.35
N LEU A 97 -3.29 -68.97 -64.01
CA LEU A 97 -3.71 -70.12 -63.20
C LEU A 97 -5.22 -70.36 -63.28
N SER A 98 -6.05 -69.31 -63.18
CA SER A 98 -7.51 -69.42 -63.35
C SER A 98 -7.88 -69.98 -64.72
N ASP A 99 -7.22 -69.53 -65.79
CA ASP A 99 -7.44 -70.00 -67.17
C ASP A 99 -7.09 -71.49 -67.31
N THR A 100 -5.94 -71.93 -66.77
CA THR A 100 -5.56 -73.37 -66.79
C THR A 100 -6.50 -74.24 -65.92
N ILE A 101 -6.97 -73.72 -64.78
CA ILE A 101 -7.97 -74.38 -63.93
C ILE A 101 -9.32 -74.48 -64.67
N GLY A 102 -9.65 -73.52 -65.53
CA GLY A 102 -10.80 -73.57 -66.44
C GLY A 102 -10.65 -74.68 -67.48
N ALA A 103 -9.55 -74.68 -68.23
CA ALA A 103 -9.27 -75.68 -69.27
C ALA A 103 -9.33 -77.12 -68.72
N VAL A 104 -8.61 -77.40 -67.63
CA VAL A 104 -8.60 -78.73 -66.98
C VAL A 104 -10.00 -79.15 -66.50
N LYS A 105 -10.85 -78.22 -66.06
CA LYS A 105 -12.24 -78.53 -65.65
C LYS A 105 -13.14 -78.92 -66.83
N GLU A 106 -12.90 -78.39 -68.02
CA GLU A 106 -13.66 -78.77 -69.22
C GLU A 106 -13.11 -80.05 -69.85
N GLU A 107 -11.80 -80.29 -69.82
CA GLU A 107 -11.20 -81.57 -70.20
C GLU A 107 -11.72 -82.72 -69.31
N MET A 108 -11.83 -82.51 -67.99
CA MET A 108 -12.46 -83.45 -67.05
C MET A 108 -13.94 -83.78 -67.33
N ARG A 109 -14.63 -83.01 -68.19
CA ARG A 109 -16.02 -83.27 -68.63
C ARG A 109 -16.09 -84.02 -69.96
N ALA A 110 -14.97 -84.20 -70.65
CA ALA A 110 -14.91 -84.83 -71.98
C ALA A 110 -14.42 -86.29 -71.95
N GLU A 111 -13.78 -86.74 -70.86
CA GLU A 111 -13.16 -88.07 -70.77
C GLU A 111 -13.86 -89.03 -69.77
N ASP A 112 -14.33 -90.18 -70.28
CA ASP A 112 -14.98 -91.25 -69.51
C ASP A 112 -14.00 -92.24 -68.82
N VAL A 113 -12.69 -91.95 -68.78
CA VAL A 113 -11.67 -92.88 -68.28
C VAL A 113 -11.43 -92.70 -66.77
N SER A 114 -12.01 -93.61 -65.97
CA SER A 114 -12.09 -93.50 -64.51
C SER A 114 -10.76 -93.30 -63.77
N PHE A 115 -9.68 -93.96 -64.18
CA PHE A 115 -8.37 -93.85 -63.51
C PHE A 115 -7.73 -92.46 -63.68
N LEU A 116 -7.65 -91.97 -64.93
CA LEU A 116 -7.11 -90.64 -65.24
C LEU A 116 -7.93 -89.53 -64.57
N GLN A 117 -9.24 -89.74 -64.43
CA GLN A 117 -10.13 -88.82 -63.74
C GLN A 117 -9.80 -88.64 -62.25
N GLU A 118 -9.22 -89.65 -61.57
CA GLU A 118 -8.78 -89.55 -60.17
C GLU A 118 -7.48 -88.72 -60.04
N GLU A 119 -6.55 -88.90 -60.99
CA GLU A 119 -5.31 -88.13 -61.05
C GLU A 119 -5.59 -86.66 -61.42
N LEU A 120 -6.47 -86.39 -62.38
CA LEU A 120 -6.88 -85.01 -62.72
C LEU A 120 -7.62 -84.31 -61.58
N LYS A 121 -8.52 -84.98 -60.84
CA LYS A 121 -9.12 -84.41 -59.60
C LYS A 121 -8.03 -83.99 -58.61
N THR A 122 -7.01 -84.81 -58.44
CA THR A 122 -5.90 -84.58 -57.50
C THR A 122 -5.00 -83.42 -57.95
N ALA A 123 -4.71 -83.32 -59.26
CA ALA A 123 -3.98 -82.20 -59.84
C ALA A 123 -4.78 -80.89 -59.77
N LEU A 124 -6.07 -80.93 -60.11
CA LEU A 124 -6.98 -79.78 -60.05
C LEU A 124 -7.10 -79.22 -58.63
N LYS A 125 -7.15 -80.08 -57.60
CA LYS A 125 -7.17 -79.65 -56.19
C LYS A 125 -5.89 -78.88 -55.81
N ARG A 126 -4.71 -79.38 -56.19
CA ARG A 126 -3.42 -78.69 -55.97
C ARG A 126 -3.34 -77.34 -56.68
N LEU A 127 -3.94 -77.22 -57.87
CA LEU A 127 -4.00 -75.94 -58.59
C LEU A 127 -4.94 -74.94 -57.89
N GLN A 128 -6.07 -75.41 -57.34
CA GLN A 128 -6.98 -74.56 -56.55
C GLN A 128 -6.33 -74.08 -55.24
N GLU A 129 -5.67 -74.98 -54.49
CA GLU A 129 -4.88 -74.64 -53.29
C GLU A 129 -3.78 -73.59 -53.61
N LYS A 130 -3.12 -73.72 -54.77
CA LYS A 130 -2.12 -72.74 -55.23
C LYS A 130 -2.74 -71.38 -55.60
N LEU A 131 -3.93 -71.37 -56.21
CA LEU A 131 -4.64 -70.15 -56.56
C LEU A 131 -5.06 -69.37 -55.30
N GLU A 132 -5.60 -70.06 -54.30
CA GLU A 132 -5.97 -69.50 -52.99
C GLU A 132 -4.76 -68.84 -52.30
N ILE A 133 -3.61 -69.54 -52.25
CA ILE A 133 -2.34 -68.97 -51.74
C ILE A 133 -1.92 -67.71 -52.51
N PHE A 134 -2.12 -67.67 -53.83
CA PHE A 134 -1.76 -66.50 -54.65
C PHE A 134 -2.71 -65.32 -54.41
N GLU A 135 -4.01 -65.55 -54.25
CA GLU A 135 -4.99 -64.51 -53.89
C GLU A 135 -4.74 -63.92 -52.50
N ASP A 136 -4.43 -64.76 -51.51
CA ASP A 136 -4.06 -64.33 -50.17
C ASP A 136 -2.73 -63.55 -50.18
N CYS A 137 -1.70 -64.03 -50.90
CA CYS A 137 -0.46 -63.26 -51.09
C CYS A 137 -0.74 -61.89 -51.71
N LYS A 138 -1.61 -61.81 -52.73
CA LYS A 138 -2.03 -60.54 -53.35
C LYS A 138 -2.76 -59.62 -52.36
N ARG A 139 -3.59 -60.18 -51.46
CA ARG A 139 -4.27 -59.41 -50.40
C ARG A 139 -3.26 -58.85 -49.40
N THR A 140 -2.35 -59.67 -48.88
CA THR A 140 -1.27 -59.25 -47.97
C THR A 140 -0.35 -58.21 -48.60
N TRP A 141 -0.01 -58.36 -49.89
CA TRP A 141 0.81 -57.37 -50.61
C TRP A 141 0.09 -56.04 -50.79
N SER A 142 -1.20 -56.06 -51.09
CA SER A 142 -2.03 -54.84 -51.20
C SER A 142 -2.13 -54.12 -49.84
N GLN A 143 -2.31 -54.86 -48.74
CA GLN A 143 -2.28 -54.31 -47.38
C GLN A 143 -0.91 -53.71 -47.04
N THR A 144 0.18 -54.38 -47.42
CA THR A 144 1.56 -53.90 -47.20
C THR A 144 1.83 -52.59 -47.94
N ALA A 145 1.35 -52.46 -49.20
CA ALA A 145 1.45 -51.23 -49.97
C ALA A 145 0.73 -50.05 -49.29
N GLU A 146 -0.44 -50.27 -48.70
CA GLU A 146 -1.16 -49.22 -47.98
C GLU A 146 -0.50 -48.88 -46.62
N HIS A 147 0.04 -49.88 -45.91
CA HIS A 147 0.84 -49.65 -44.71
C HIS A 147 2.08 -48.78 -44.96
N ILE A 148 2.75 -48.93 -46.11
CA ILE A 148 3.89 -48.09 -46.50
C ILE A 148 3.48 -46.61 -46.58
N LYS A 149 2.37 -46.30 -47.25
CA LYS A 149 1.85 -44.91 -47.34
C LYS A 149 1.47 -44.33 -45.98
N ILE A 150 0.80 -45.13 -45.15
CA ILE A 150 0.38 -44.73 -43.79
C ILE A 150 1.62 -44.47 -42.92
N GLN A 151 2.65 -45.32 -43.01
CA GLN A 151 3.91 -45.15 -42.30
C GLN A 151 4.68 -43.90 -42.77
N ALA A 152 4.78 -43.68 -44.08
CA ALA A 152 5.43 -42.49 -44.65
C ALA A 152 4.72 -41.21 -44.19
N LYS A 153 3.38 -41.16 -44.29
CA LYS A 153 2.59 -40.01 -43.81
C LYS A 153 2.73 -39.78 -42.31
N HIS A 154 2.78 -40.84 -41.49
CA HIS A 154 3.00 -40.72 -40.05
C HIS A 154 4.41 -40.18 -39.74
N THR A 155 5.42 -40.65 -40.46
CA THR A 155 6.81 -40.21 -40.28
C THR A 155 7.00 -38.77 -40.79
N GLU A 156 6.34 -38.36 -41.88
CA GLU A 156 6.32 -36.95 -42.33
C GLU A 156 5.73 -36.03 -41.26
N GLN A 157 4.65 -36.47 -40.59
CA GLN A 157 4.04 -35.73 -39.48
C GLN A 157 4.99 -35.64 -38.27
N GLN A 158 5.66 -36.73 -37.89
CA GLN A 158 6.65 -36.73 -36.81
C GLN A 158 7.85 -35.82 -37.10
N ILE A 159 8.33 -35.79 -38.35
CA ILE A 159 9.40 -34.87 -38.78
C ILE A 159 8.97 -33.42 -38.53
N LYS A 160 7.80 -33.01 -39.03
CA LYS A 160 7.25 -31.66 -38.82
C LYS A 160 7.12 -31.29 -37.35
N GLU A 161 6.65 -32.23 -36.53
CA GLU A 161 6.49 -32.02 -35.08
C GLU A 161 7.82 -31.82 -34.36
N GLU A 162 8.92 -32.45 -34.77
CA GLU A 162 10.25 -32.16 -34.22
C GLU A 162 10.84 -30.84 -34.75
N PHE A 163 10.64 -30.51 -36.03
CA PHE A 163 11.10 -29.22 -36.57
C PHE A 163 10.36 -28.03 -35.96
N GLU A 164 9.04 -28.12 -35.74
CA GLU A 164 8.28 -27.04 -35.10
C GLU A 164 8.76 -26.75 -33.65
N LYS A 165 9.25 -27.76 -32.92
CA LYS A 165 9.90 -27.55 -31.61
C LYS A 165 11.21 -26.76 -31.73
N LEU A 166 12.02 -27.05 -32.76
CA LEU A 166 13.25 -26.30 -33.04
C LEU A 166 12.94 -24.85 -33.49
N HIS A 167 11.87 -24.66 -34.27
CA HIS A 167 11.35 -23.33 -34.60
C HIS A 167 10.85 -22.58 -33.35
N GLN A 168 10.18 -23.25 -32.40
CA GLN A 168 9.78 -22.64 -31.13
C GLN A 168 11.00 -22.17 -30.30
N ILE A 169 12.03 -23.01 -30.15
CA ILE A 169 13.27 -22.65 -29.43
C ILE A 169 13.95 -21.40 -30.04
N LEU A 170 13.93 -21.26 -31.37
CA LEU A 170 14.43 -20.06 -32.04
C LEU A 170 13.60 -18.82 -31.71
N ARG A 171 12.27 -18.90 -31.82
CA ARG A 171 11.35 -17.78 -31.50
C ARG A 171 11.48 -17.33 -30.05
N ASP A 172 11.67 -18.27 -29.12
CA ASP A 172 11.82 -17.97 -27.69
C ASP A 172 13.16 -17.29 -27.34
N GLU A 173 14.28 -17.74 -27.94
CA GLU A 173 15.57 -17.02 -27.76
C GLU A 173 15.58 -15.68 -28.50
N GLU A 174 14.97 -15.56 -29.68
CA GLU A 174 14.84 -14.27 -30.39
C GLU A 174 14.07 -13.27 -29.53
N ALA A 175 12.90 -13.65 -29.03
CA ALA A 175 12.06 -12.81 -28.18
C ALA A 175 12.79 -12.40 -26.89
N ALA A 176 13.49 -13.34 -26.23
CA ALA A 176 14.31 -13.04 -25.06
C ALA A 176 15.47 -12.08 -25.38
N ARG A 177 16.09 -12.20 -26.55
CA ARG A 177 17.19 -11.31 -27.00
C ARG A 177 16.70 -9.89 -27.28
N ILE A 178 15.56 -9.76 -27.97
CA ILE A 178 14.95 -8.47 -28.28
C ILE A 178 14.44 -7.79 -26.99
N ALA A 179 13.88 -8.55 -26.05
CA ALA A 179 13.51 -8.02 -24.73
C ALA A 179 14.73 -7.46 -23.96
N ALA A 180 15.82 -8.22 -23.87
CA ALA A 180 17.05 -7.79 -23.18
C ALA A 180 17.76 -6.61 -23.85
N LEU A 181 17.55 -6.42 -25.16
CA LEU A 181 18.01 -5.24 -25.90
C LEU A 181 17.15 -4.00 -25.59
N ARG A 182 15.82 -4.15 -25.60
CA ARG A 182 14.88 -3.04 -25.30
C ARG A 182 14.97 -2.57 -23.85
N GLU A 183 15.17 -3.48 -22.90
CA GLU A 183 15.44 -3.13 -21.51
C GLU A 183 16.71 -2.24 -21.39
N GLU A 184 17.76 -2.57 -22.14
CA GLU A 184 19.00 -1.78 -22.17
C GLU A 184 18.82 -0.43 -22.90
N GLU A 185 18.00 -0.36 -23.95
CA GLU A 185 17.60 0.88 -24.60
C GLU A 185 16.83 1.79 -23.64
N GLU A 186 15.84 1.25 -22.92
CA GLU A 186 15.01 2.01 -21.98
C GLU A 186 15.84 2.54 -20.81
N GLN A 187 16.68 1.70 -20.19
CA GLN A 187 17.58 2.11 -19.10
C GLN A 187 18.52 3.26 -19.54
N LYS A 188 19.12 3.16 -20.73
CA LYS A 188 20.06 4.17 -21.24
C LYS A 188 19.37 5.44 -21.71
N SER A 189 18.17 5.32 -22.28
CA SER A 189 17.33 6.46 -22.67
C SER A 189 16.81 7.23 -21.46
N LEU A 190 16.41 6.52 -20.40
CA LEU A 190 15.98 7.12 -19.13
C LEU A 190 17.12 7.87 -18.45
N MET A 191 18.29 7.22 -18.30
CA MET A 191 19.51 7.87 -17.78
C MET A 191 19.88 9.13 -18.57
N MET A 192 19.80 9.08 -19.90
CA MET A 192 20.10 10.24 -20.75
C MET A 192 19.07 11.36 -20.57
N LYS A 193 17.79 11.02 -20.47
CA LYS A 193 16.69 11.97 -20.18
C LYS A 193 16.90 12.67 -18.84
N GLU A 194 17.18 11.93 -17.77
CA GLU A 194 17.46 12.48 -16.43
C GLU A 194 18.67 13.42 -16.44
N LYS A 195 19.76 13.05 -17.13
CA LYS A 195 20.92 13.93 -17.31
C LYS A 195 20.57 15.21 -18.09
N ILE A 196 19.81 15.11 -19.19
CA ILE A 196 19.35 16.28 -19.96
C ILE A 196 18.41 17.17 -19.14
N GLU A 197 17.52 16.61 -18.32
CA GLU A 197 16.61 17.37 -17.45
C GLU A 197 17.36 18.06 -16.29
N LYS A 198 18.36 17.40 -15.68
CA LYS A 198 19.28 18.01 -14.72
C LYS A 198 20.01 19.19 -15.35
N LEU A 199 20.69 18.98 -16.48
CA LEU A 199 21.42 20.03 -17.18
C LEU A 199 20.50 21.17 -17.65
N SER A 200 19.25 20.89 -18.00
CA SER A 200 18.25 21.92 -18.34
C SER A 200 17.86 22.80 -17.15
N ARG A 201 17.74 22.22 -15.95
CA ARG A 201 17.52 22.99 -14.71
C ARG A 201 18.74 23.82 -14.35
N ASP A 202 19.94 23.27 -14.53
CA ASP A 202 21.20 23.98 -14.27
C ASP A 202 21.42 25.14 -15.28
N ILE A 203 21.06 24.96 -16.56
CA ILE A 203 21.00 26.02 -17.59
C ILE A 203 20.03 27.13 -17.19
N SER A 204 18.82 26.78 -16.72
CA SER A 204 17.82 27.76 -16.29
C SER A 204 18.35 28.57 -15.11
N SER A 205 18.82 27.90 -14.05
CA SER A 205 19.38 28.56 -12.87
C SER A 205 20.59 29.47 -13.18
N LEU A 206 21.46 29.07 -14.11
CA LEU A 206 22.57 29.89 -14.58
C LEU A 206 22.08 31.09 -15.43
N SER A 207 21.06 30.90 -16.26
CA SER A 207 20.43 31.97 -17.05
C SER A 207 19.75 33.01 -16.15
N ASP A 208 18.97 32.57 -15.16
CA ASP A 208 18.33 33.42 -14.16
C ASP A 208 19.37 34.20 -13.35
N THR A 209 20.47 33.55 -12.97
CA THR A 209 21.61 34.19 -12.29
C THR A 209 22.25 35.28 -13.16
N ILE A 210 22.49 35.01 -14.45
CA ILE A 210 23.03 35.97 -15.41
C ILE A 210 22.05 37.12 -15.65
N GLY A 211 20.75 36.83 -15.72
CA GLY A 211 19.67 37.82 -15.84
C GLY A 211 19.63 38.78 -14.65
N ALA A 212 19.51 38.23 -13.44
CA ALA A 212 19.44 39.01 -12.20
C ALA A 212 20.74 39.79 -11.89
N VAL A 213 21.89 39.42 -12.46
CA VAL A 213 23.10 40.26 -12.40
C VAL A 213 23.06 41.39 -13.44
N LYS A 214 22.62 41.11 -14.69
CA LYS A 214 22.46 42.14 -15.74
C LYS A 214 21.42 43.20 -15.36
N GLU A 215 20.30 42.79 -14.79
CA GLU A 215 19.21 43.68 -14.36
C GLU A 215 19.68 44.65 -13.26
N GLU A 216 20.34 44.11 -12.22
CA GLU A 216 20.88 44.94 -11.13
C GLU A 216 21.93 45.94 -11.63
N MET A 217 22.81 45.53 -12.56
CA MET A 217 23.79 46.41 -13.20
C MET A 217 23.16 47.54 -14.04
N GLY A 218 21.90 47.39 -14.46
CA GLY A 218 21.11 48.40 -15.17
C GLY A 218 20.19 49.23 -14.27
N SER A 219 20.19 48.99 -12.96
CA SER A 219 19.44 49.80 -11.98
C SER A 219 20.10 51.16 -11.70
N GLU A 220 19.39 52.05 -11.01
CA GLU A 220 19.89 53.39 -10.68
C GLU A 220 21.19 53.35 -9.83
N ASP A 221 22.09 54.33 -10.03
CA ASP A 221 23.39 54.46 -9.33
C ASP A 221 23.30 54.15 -7.82
N VAL A 222 22.22 54.56 -7.15
CA VAL A 222 22.04 54.42 -5.70
C VAL A 222 21.62 52.99 -5.30
N SER A 223 20.66 52.37 -5.99
CA SER A 223 20.24 50.99 -5.69
C SER A 223 21.32 49.98 -6.08
N PHE A 224 21.97 50.18 -7.23
CA PHE A 224 23.13 49.39 -7.64
C PHE A 224 24.23 49.39 -6.56
N LEU A 225 24.60 50.56 -6.02
CA LEU A 225 25.63 50.65 -4.97
C LEU A 225 25.22 49.98 -3.64
N GLN A 226 23.94 50.03 -3.26
CA GLN A 226 23.45 49.33 -2.07
C GLN A 226 23.50 47.80 -2.26
N ASN A 227 23.09 47.31 -3.42
CA ASN A 227 22.98 45.88 -3.70
C ASN A 227 24.27 45.24 -4.25
N TYR A 228 25.28 46.03 -4.62
CA TYR A 228 26.53 45.57 -5.23
C TYR A 228 27.15 44.33 -4.55
N LYS A 229 27.27 44.38 -3.22
CA LYS A 229 27.89 43.30 -2.42
C LYS A 229 27.07 42.00 -2.38
N THR A 230 25.77 42.05 -2.68
CA THR A 230 24.94 40.84 -2.85
C THR A 230 25.06 40.33 -4.29
N THR A 231 25.14 41.23 -5.26
CA THR A 231 25.25 40.94 -6.70
C THR A 231 26.58 40.30 -7.07
N VAL A 232 27.70 40.74 -6.48
CA VAL A 232 29.01 40.08 -6.62
C VAL A 232 28.98 38.65 -6.07
N LYS A 233 28.32 38.42 -4.93
CA LYS A 233 28.12 37.05 -4.40
C LYS A 233 27.21 36.21 -5.31
N ARG A 234 26.18 36.81 -5.91
CA ARG A 234 25.28 36.17 -6.90
C ARG A 234 26.04 35.74 -8.16
N ALA A 235 27.01 36.56 -8.60
CA ALA A 235 27.89 36.25 -9.73
C ALA A 235 28.96 35.18 -9.43
N GLN A 236 29.28 34.91 -8.16
CA GLN A 236 30.21 33.85 -7.75
C GLN A 236 29.53 32.46 -7.76
N CYS A 237 29.00 32.05 -8.92
CA CYS A 237 28.18 30.85 -9.07
C CYS A 237 29.01 29.54 -9.14
N THR A 238 28.82 28.67 -8.16
CA THR A 238 29.62 27.45 -7.91
C THR A 238 29.06 26.17 -8.55
N LEU A 239 28.19 26.25 -9.57
CA LEU A 239 27.71 25.08 -10.34
C LEU A 239 28.89 24.20 -10.79
N GLN A 240 28.74 22.86 -10.73
CA GLN A 240 29.77 21.95 -11.24
C GLN A 240 29.74 21.86 -12.78
N HIS A 241 30.80 21.31 -13.38
CA HIS A 241 30.79 21.04 -14.83
C HIS A 241 29.89 19.85 -15.16
N PRO A 242 29.36 19.75 -16.41
CA PRO A 242 28.58 18.60 -16.83
C PRO A 242 29.41 17.30 -16.78
N GLU A 243 28.80 16.21 -16.30
CA GLU A 243 29.46 14.89 -16.25
C GLU A 243 29.72 14.30 -17.63
N GLU A 244 30.84 13.58 -17.79
CA GLU A 244 31.09 12.79 -19.00
C GLU A 244 30.11 11.61 -19.15
N LEU A 245 29.81 11.26 -20.40
CA LEU A 245 28.85 10.22 -20.78
C LEU A 245 29.53 8.86 -21.03
N SER A 246 30.21 8.32 -20.02
CA SER A 246 30.71 6.94 -20.10
C SER A 246 29.55 5.92 -20.10
N GLY A 247 29.67 4.86 -20.90
CA GLY A 247 28.73 3.73 -20.92
C GLY A 247 27.34 3.97 -21.55
N ALA A 248 27.07 5.17 -22.09
CA ALA A 248 25.73 5.57 -22.51
C ALA A 248 25.17 4.86 -23.75
N LEU A 249 26.02 4.33 -24.64
CA LEU A 249 25.60 3.68 -25.89
C LEU A 249 25.24 2.20 -25.71
N ILE A 250 24.43 1.64 -26.62
CA ILE A 250 24.03 0.22 -26.59
C ILE A 250 25.27 -0.68 -26.70
N HIS A 251 25.36 -1.69 -25.85
CA HIS A 251 26.45 -2.66 -25.84
C HIS A 251 26.21 -3.74 -26.92
N VAL A 252 26.20 -3.35 -28.20
CA VAL A 252 25.85 -4.21 -29.36
C VAL A 252 26.47 -5.63 -29.29
N ALA A 253 27.73 -5.74 -28.89
CA ALA A 253 28.44 -7.01 -28.74
C ALA A 253 27.84 -7.97 -27.69
N LYS A 254 27.15 -7.47 -26.64
CA LYS A 254 26.45 -8.30 -25.63
C LYS A 254 25.30 -9.06 -26.27
N HIS A 255 24.61 -8.40 -27.20
CA HIS A 255 23.42 -8.93 -27.87
C HIS A 255 23.79 -9.85 -29.03
N LEU A 256 24.73 -9.43 -29.90
CA LEU A 256 25.11 -10.18 -31.10
C LEU A 256 26.21 -11.24 -30.92
N ALA A 257 27.13 -11.10 -29.95
CA ALA A 257 28.24 -12.05 -29.82
C ALA A 257 27.76 -13.45 -29.44
N ASN A 258 28.32 -14.45 -30.10
CA ASN A 258 28.05 -15.89 -29.91
C ASN A 258 26.57 -16.26 -30.00
N LEU A 259 25.74 -15.47 -30.72
CA LEU A 259 24.29 -15.70 -30.89
C LEU A 259 24.00 -17.11 -31.40
N ARG A 260 24.59 -17.49 -32.55
CA ARG A 260 24.40 -18.83 -33.16
C ARG A 260 24.86 -19.98 -32.24
N PHE A 261 25.91 -19.75 -31.45
CA PHE A 261 26.43 -20.75 -30.50
C PHE A 261 25.47 -20.95 -29.32
N ARG A 262 24.97 -19.87 -28.71
CA ARG A 262 23.99 -19.94 -27.60
C ARG A 262 22.65 -20.54 -28.03
N VAL A 263 22.22 -20.28 -29.26
CA VAL A 263 21.06 -20.94 -29.87
C VAL A 263 21.30 -22.45 -29.96
N TRP A 264 22.46 -22.87 -30.46
CA TRP A 264 22.84 -24.29 -30.55
C TRP A 264 22.90 -24.97 -29.17
N GLU A 265 23.48 -24.31 -28.15
CA GLU A 265 23.44 -24.79 -26.75
C GLU A 265 21.99 -25.02 -26.27
N LYS A 266 21.07 -24.07 -26.53
CA LYS A 266 19.64 -24.23 -26.18
C LYS A 266 18.95 -25.35 -26.96
N MET A 267 19.29 -25.54 -28.24
CA MET A 267 18.76 -26.64 -29.04
C MET A 267 19.19 -28.01 -28.49
N GLN A 268 20.42 -28.15 -27.98
CA GLN A 268 20.88 -29.41 -27.38
C GLN A 268 20.01 -29.87 -26.21
N CYS A 269 19.49 -28.94 -25.38
CA CYS A 269 18.61 -29.29 -24.26
C CYS A 269 17.28 -29.96 -24.69
N GLY A 270 16.84 -29.79 -25.93
CA GLY A 270 15.66 -30.47 -26.48
C GLY A 270 15.96 -31.83 -27.13
N VAL A 271 17.20 -32.12 -27.50
CA VAL A 271 17.55 -33.27 -28.36
C VAL A 271 17.97 -34.48 -27.54
N ARG A 272 17.04 -35.41 -27.35
CA ARG A 272 17.35 -36.79 -26.93
C ARG A 272 17.96 -37.57 -28.10
N TYR A 273 19.23 -37.97 -28.01
CA TYR A 273 19.86 -38.82 -29.02
C TYR A 273 19.23 -40.22 -29.05
N THR A 274 18.36 -40.47 -30.02
CA THR A 274 17.68 -41.75 -30.26
C THR A 274 18.32 -42.49 -31.42
N ARG A 275 19.24 -43.43 -31.12
CA ARG A 275 19.75 -44.37 -32.13
C ARG A 275 18.61 -45.28 -32.61
N ALA A 276 18.10 -45.01 -33.80
CA ALA A 276 17.13 -45.88 -34.48
C ALA A 276 17.78 -47.24 -34.80
N ARG A 277 17.02 -48.33 -34.59
CA ARG A 277 17.45 -49.70 -34.87
C ARG A 277 16.55 -50.27 -35.96
N MET A 278 17.09 -50.46 -37.17
CA MET A 278 16.33 -50.99 -38.30
C MET A 278 15.90 -52.43 -38.02
N LYS A 279 14.60 -52.66 -37.88
CA LYS A 279 14.03 -54.02 -37.91
C LYS A 279 13.87 -54.45 -39.37
N ASN A 280 14.88 -55.16 -39.89
CA ASN A 280 14.82 -55.72 -41.24
C ASN A 280 13.63 -56.69 -41.38
N LEU A 281 12.82 -56.51 -42.43
CA LEU A 281 11.84 -57.51 -42.83
C LEU A 281 12.58 -58.72 -43.42
N ALA A 282 12.32 -59.91 -42.88
CA ALA A 282 12.94 -61.14 -43.34
C ALA A 282 12.46 -61.53 -44.75
N VAL A 283 13.37 -62.05 -45.57
CA VAL A 283 13.09 -62.58 -46.92
C VAL A 283 13.45 -64.08 -46.95
N PRO A 284 12.54 -64.99 -47.38
CA PRO A 284 12.83 -66.43 -47.44
C PRO A 284 13.93 -66.81 -48.46
N PRO A 285 14.61 -67.96 -48.28
CA PRO A 285 15.86 -68.26 -48.97
C PRO A 285 15.69 -68.85 -50.38
N LEU A 286 16.45 -68.32 -51.35
CA LEU A 286 16.56 -68.85 -52.73
C LEU A 286 18.02 -68.96 -53.25
N LEU A 287 19.01 -69.00 -52.35
CA LEU A 287 20.44 -68.94 -52.72
C LEU A 287 21.23 -70.26 -52.62
N PHE A 288 20.57 -71.40 -52.38
CA PHE A 288 21.27 -72.69 -52.19
C PHE A 288 21.49 -73.54 -53.45
N THR A 289 20.98 -73.15 -54.62
CA THR A 289 21.08 -73.95 -55.86
C THR A 289 22.33 -73.67 -56.70
N ALA A 290 23.00 -72.52 -56.50
CA ALA A 290 24.14 -72.12 -57.33
C ALA A 290 25.44 -72.91 -57.05
N GLY A 291 25.71 -73.26 -55.79
CA GLY A 291 27.00 -73.85 -55.39
C GLY A 291 27.24 -75.28 -55.85
N VAL A 292 26.18 -76.10 -55.99
CA VAL A 292 26.31 -77.54 -56.26
C VAL A 292 26.78 -77.84 -57.69
N ALA A 293 26.39 -77.01 -58.66
CA ALA A 293 26.75 -77.20 -60.07
C ALA A 293 28.26 -77.06 -60.34
N ALA A 294 28.94 -76.15 -59.63
CA ALA A 294 30.37 -75.89 -59.83
C ALA A 294 31.25 -77.06 -59.36
N ALA A 295 30.90 -77.70 -58.24
CA ALA A 295 31.68 -78.80 -57.66
C ALA A 295 31.71 -80.06 -58.54
N ALA A 296 30.61 -80.36 -59.23
CA ALA A 296 30.51 -81.53 -60.11
C ALA A 296 31.45 -81.46 -61.32
N ALA A 297 31.62 -80.27 -61.92
CA ALA A 297 32.49 -80.06 -63.08
C ALA A 297 33.98 -80.26 -62.74
N ALA A 298 34.41 -79.81 -61.56
CA ALA A 298 35.81 -79.94 -61.12
C ALA A 298 36.23 -81.41 -60.92
N LEU A 299 35.36 -82.23 -60.32
CA LEU A 299 35.64 -83.65 -60.09
C LEU A 299 35.78 -84.46 -61.38
N PHE A 300 34.99 -84.14 -62.42
CA PHE A 300 35.08 -84.82 -63.72
C PHE A 300 36.43 -84.57 -64.43
N TYR A 301 36.99 -83.37 -64.29
CA TYR A 301 38.25 -83.00 -64.95
C TYR A 301 39.49 -83.59 -64.27
N TRP A 302 39.43 -83.89 -62.97
CA TRP A 302 40.59 -84.32 -62.17
C TRP A 302 40.94 -85.81 -62.36
N ILE A 303 39.98 -86.65 -62.75
CA ILE A 303 40.13 -88.11 -62.82
C ILE A 303 40.94 -88.56 -64.07
N HIS A 304 41.08 -87.73 -65.10
CA HIS A 304 41.49 -88.18 -66.44
C HIS A 304 42.91 -87.83 -66.91
N ARG A 305 43.80 -87.26 -66.07
CA ARG A 305 45.14 -86.83 -66.54
C ARG A 305 46.30 -87.05 -65.56
N GLY A 306 46.53 -88.31 -65.17
CA GLY A 306 47.70 -88.69 -64.38
C GLY A 306 48.38 -89.98 -64.84
N ASP A 307 49.42 -89.87 -65.68
CA ASP A 307 50.49 -90.89 -65.74
C ASP A 307 51.80 -90.35 -66.36
N GLY A 308 52.93 -90.98 -66.05
CA GLY A 308 54.21 -90.87 -66.77
C GLY A 308 55.21 -89.76 -66.40
N LYS A 309 56.07 -89.96 -65.36
CA LYS A 309 57.34 -89.19 -65.19
C LYS A 309 58.43 -89.89 -64.35
N ARG A 310 59.58 -90.20 -64.98
CA ARG A 310 60.94 -90.34 -64.39
C ARG A 310 61.94 -89.86 -65.47
N ARG A 311 62.91 -88.96 -65.24
CA ARG A 311 64.18 -89.05 -64.46
C ARG A 311 65.12 -90.17 -64.97
N ALA A 312 66.42 -89.97 -65.24
CA ALA A 312 67.28 -88.77 -65.13
C ALA A 312 68.69 -88.97 -65.81
N GLU A 313 69.81 -88.23 -65.63
CA GLU A 313 70.15 -87.09 -64.71
C GLU A 313 71.17 -86.06 -65.31
N GLU A 314 72.47 -86.38 -65.57
CA GLU A 314 73.57 -85.37 -65.75
C GLU A 314 74.64 -85.67 -66.83
N GLY A 315 75.28 -84.61 -67.39
CA GLY A 315 76.73 -84.41 -67.23
C GLY A 315 77.73 -84.55 -68.42
N VAL A 316 78.60 -83.52 -68.55
CA VAL A 316 79.95 -83.51 -69.16
C VAL A 316 80.07 -83.62 -70.71
N GLY A 317 80.98 -82.82 -71.29
CA GLY A 317 81.39 -82.91 -72.70
C GLY A 317 82.88 -82.57 -72.89
N VAL A 318 83.45 -82.98 -74.03
CA VAL A 318 84.84 -82.71 -74.45
C VAL A 318 84.86 -82.38 -75.93
N SER A 319 85.68 -81.41 -76.34
CA SER A 319 85.88 -81.04 -77.74
C SER A 319 87.24 -81.53 -78.27
N LEU A 320 87.37 -81.69 -79.58
CA LEU A 320 88.60 -81.39 -80.35
C LEU A 320 88.32 -81.43 -81.86
N SER A 321 89.24 -80.89 -82.67
CA SER A 321 89.10 -80.67 -84.12
C SER A 321 90.42 -81.00 -84.86
N PRO A 322 90.46 -81.06 -86.22
CA PRO A 322 91.16 -82.15 -86.90
C PRO A 322 92.43 -81.74 -87.67
N ARG A 323 93.11 -82.73 -88.28
CA ARG A 323 94.14 -82.52 -89.32
C ARG A 323 94.23 -83.70 -90.29
N ALA A 324 94.89 -83.50 -91.43
CA ALA A 324 94.76 -84.31 -92.66
C ALA A 324 96.08 -84.38 -93.48
N VAL A 325 95.95 -84.73 -94.78
CA VAL A 325 96.87 -84.49 -95.93
C VAL A 325 97.77 -85.67 -96.38
N SER A 326 97.95 -85.78 -97.72
CA SER A 326 98.92 -86.58 -98.54
C SER A 326 98.78 -88.12 -98.52
N GLU A 327 98.78 -88.86 -99.65
CA GLU A 327 99.67 -88.91 -100.85
C GLU A 327 101.02 -89.63 -100.55
N ASP A 328 101.65 -90.43 -101.43
CA ASP A 328 101.57 -90.51 -102.91
C ASP A 328 102.06 -91.88 -103.51
N SER A 329 101.81 -92.07 -104.81
CA SER A 329 102.62 -92.80 -105.83
C SER A 329 102.50 -94.33 -106.10
N MET A 330 102.18 -94.63 -107.36
CA MET A 330 102.77 -95.63 -108.31
C MET A 330 102.95 -97.13 -107.97
N GLY A 331 102.47 -98.04 -108.85
CA GLY A 331 102.81 -99.48 -108.81
C GLY A 331 102.03 -100.42 -109.77
N ALA A 332 102.25 -100.29 -111.09
CA ALA A 332 101.52 -100.97 -112.18
C ALA A 332 101.11 -102.46 -112.03
N SER A 333 99.85 -102.79 -112.41
CA SER A 333 99.54 -103.82 -113.44
C SER A 333 98.08 -103.73 -113.92
N GLU A 334 97.81 -104.17 -115.16
CA GLU A 334 96.57 -103.92 -115.92
C GLU A 334 95.30 -104.58 -115.32
N GLU A 335 95.47 -105.66 -114.55
CA GLU A 335 94.36 -106.46 -114.01
C GLU A 335 93.58 -105.77 -112.87
N VAL A 336 94.23 -104.84 -112.17
CA VAL A 336 93.63 -104.03 -111.09
C VAL A 336 92.49 -103.16 -111.63
N LYS A 337 92.65 -102.57 -112.81
CA LYS A 337 91.68 -101.60 -113.39
C LYS A 337 90.26 -102.15 -113.48
N LYS A 338 90.09 -103.43 -113.80
CA LYS A 338 88.75 -104.02 -113.98
C LYS A 338 88.02 -104.25 -112.65
N LYS A 339 88.75 -104.64 -111.60
CA LYS A 339 88.19 -104.78 -110.24
C LYS A 339 88.04 -103.42 -109.54
N ASN A 340 88.96 -102.48 -109.76
CA ASN A 340 88.79 -101.10 -109.28
C ASN A 340 87.50 -100.48 -109.82
N ASN A 341 87.22 -100.55 -111.13
CA ASN A 341 85.98 -100.00 -111.67
C ASN A 341 84.70 -100.58 -111.03
N GLU A 342 84.73 -101.84 -110.59
CA GLU A 342 83.62 -102.50 -109.88
C GLU A 342 83.54 -102.04 -108.42
N VAL A 343 84.66 -102.09 -107.69
CA VAL A 343 84.78 -101.62 -106.29
C VAL A 343 84.53 -100.11 -106.14
N ASP A 344 84.99 -99.28 -107.08
CA ASP A 344 84.75 -97.84 -107.11
C ASP A 344 83.27 -97.54 -107.42
N SER A 345 82.56 -98.41 -108.15
CA SER A 345 81.11 -98.31 -108.35
C SER A 345 80.32 -98.67 -107.10
N GLU A 346 80.73 -99.72 -106.37
CA GLU A 346 80.14 -100.09 -105.07
C GLU A 346 80.44 -99.06 -103.99
N LYS A 347 81.68 -98.55 -103.95
CA LYS A 347 82.11 -97.43 -103.11
C LYS A 347 81.31 -96.17 -103.40
N SER A 348 81.16 -95.76 -104.66
CA SER A 348 80.29 -94.63 -105.05
C SER A 348 78.82 -94.85 -104.67
N ASN A 349 78.38 -96.10 -104.55
CA ASN A 349 77.03 -96.46 -104.11
C ASN A 349 76.90 -96.42 -102.57
N LEU A 350 77.94 -96.82 -101.84
CA LEU A 350 78.04 -96.73 -100.39
C LEU A 350 78.21 -95.28 -99.92
N GLU A 351 79.09 -94.50 -100.55
CA GLU A 351 79.29 -93.06 -100.28
C GLU A 351 77.98 -92.29 -100.46
N ARG A 352 77.21 -92.57 -101.53
CA ARG A 352 75.88 -91.97 -101.72
C ARG A 352 74.91 -92.32 -100.58
N LYS A 353 74.89 -93.59 -100.14
CA LYS A 353 74.07 -94.04 -99.01
C LYS A 353 74.55 -93.46 -97.67
N VAL A 354 75.85 -93.25 -97.49
CA VAL A 354 76.41 -92.58 -96.32
C VAL A 354 75.95 -91.13 -96.31
N SER A 355 76.10 -90.36 -97.39
CA SER A 355 75.58 -88.98 -97.45
C SER A 355 74.05 -88.89 -97.33
N GLU A 356 73.31 -89.90 -97.78
CA GLU A 356 71.86 -90.00 -97.58
C GLU A 356 71.51 -90.25 -96.09
N MET A 357 72.26 -91.12 -95.40
CA MET A 357 72.13 -91.34 -93.95
C MET A 357 72.64 -90.15 -93.11
N GLU A 358 73.71 -89.47 -93.52
CA GLU A 358 74.22 -88.25 -92.87
C GLU A 358 73.20 -87.11 -92.98
N LYS A 359 72.52 -86.99 -94.12
CA LYS A 359 71.40 -86.05 -94.31
C LYS A 359 70.23 -86.41 -93.39
N LEU A 360 69.81 -87.68 -93.35
CA LEU A 360 68.73 -88.13 -92.46
C LEU A 360 69.08 -87.95 -90.97
N LEU A 361 70.33 -88.18 -90.57
CA LEU A 361 70.84 -87.87 -89.23
C LEU A 361 70.80 -86.37 -88.94
N SER A 362 71.19 -85.53 -89.91
CA SER A 362 71.16 -84.06 -89.76
C SER A 362 69.73 -83.52 -89.65
N GLU A 363 68.77 -84.13 -90.34
CA GLU A 363 67.34 -83.79 -90.27
C GLU A 363 66.72 -84.29 -88.96
N ALA A 364 67.02 -85.52 -88.53
CA ALA A 364 66.58 -86.07 -87.24
C ALA A 364 67.18 -85.33 -86.03
N GLN A 365 68.45 -84.89 -86.11
CA GLN A 365 69.08 -84.06 -85.10
C GLN A 365 68.35 -82.71 -84.98
N ARG A 366 68.06 -82.04 -86.11
CA ARG A 366 67.26 -80.81 -86.13
C ARG A 366 65.88 -80.98 -85.52
N GLU A 367 65.19 -82.09 -85.79
CA GLU A 367 63.92 -82.39 -85.13
C GLU A 367 64.07 -82.57 -83.62
N CYS A 368 65.16 -83.19 -83.16
CA CYS A 368 65.45 -83.39 -81.74
C CYS A 368 65.73 -82.06 -81.03
N ASP A 369 66.52 -81.18 -81.65
CA ASP A 369 66.82 -79.84 -81.16
C ASP A 369 65.54 -79.00 -81.03
N ILE A 370 64.70 -78.96 -82.09
CA ILE A 370 63.41 -78.25 -82.10
C ILE A 370 62.44 -78.79 -81.02
N LYS A 371 62.38 -80.11 -80.83
CA LYS A 371 61.55 -80.74 -79.78
C LYS A 371 62.07 -80.40 -78.38
N THR A 372 63.39 -80.23 -78.22
CA THR A 372 64.03 -79.85 -76.96
C THR A 372 63.77 -78.38 -76.61
N GLU A 373 63.86 -77.47 -77.59
CA GLU A 373 63.49 -76.06 -77.41
C GLU A 373 62.00 -75.90 -77.07
N ALA A 374 61.11 -76.60 -77.78
CA ALA A 374 59.67 -76.57 -77.50
C ALA A 374 59.34 -77.09 -76.07
N TYR A 375 60.00 -78.18 -75.64
CA TYR A 375 59.84 -78.70 -74.27
C TYR A 375 60.32 -77.71 -73.21
N GLN A 376 61.43 -77.00 -73.47
CA GLN A 376 61.95 -75.99 -72.55
C GLN A 376 61.02 -74.77 -72.46
N GLN A 377 60.43 -74.32 -73.58
CA GLN A 377 59.42 -73.27 -73.58
C GLN A 377 58.14 -73.66 -72.82
N GLU A 378 57.64 -74.91 -72.99
CA GLU A 378 56.49 -75.40 -72.23
C GLU A 378 56.80 -75.48 -70.72
N ARG A 379 58.02 -75.89 -70.35
CA ARG A 379 58.49 -75.93 -68.96
C ARG A 379 58.56 -74.54 -68.33
N GLU A 380 59.02 -73.53 -69.07
CA GLU A 380 59.07 -72.14 -68.62
C GLU A 380 57.66 -71.53 -68.46
N ALA A 381 56.77 -71.78 -69.43
CA ALA A 381 55.36 -71.40 -69.34
C ALA A 381 54.67 -72.05 -68.11
N HIS A 382 54.95 -73.32 -67.84
CA HIS A 382 54.45 -74.02 -66.64
C HIS A 382 55.01 -73.41 -65.35
N SER A 383 56.29 -73.02 -65.32
CA SER A 383 56.90 -72.33 -64.17
C SER A 383 56.22 -70.98 -63.88
N ILE A 384 55.88 -70.20 -64.92
CA ILE A 384 55.14 -68.94 -64.79
C ILE A 384 53.70 -69.20 -64.30
N LEU A 385 53.04 -70.25 -64.81
CA LEU A 385 51.69 -70.63 -64.39
C LEU A 385 51.65 -71.02 -62.91
N MET A 386 52.60 -71.84 -62.44
CA MET A 386 52.71 -72.26 -61.05
C MET A 386 53.00 -71.07 -60.11
N SER A 387 53.82 -70.11 -60.54
CA SER A 387 54.04 -68.87 -59.78
C SER A 387 52.76 -68.04 -59.64
N ARG A 388 51.97 -67.89 -60.71
CA ARG A 388 50.66 -67.21 -60.66
C ARG A 388 49.63 -67.96 -59.80
N TYR A 389 49.64 -69.28 -59.83
CA TYR A 389 48.75 -70.11 -59.00
C TYR A 389 49.03 -69.88 -57.51
N GLU A 390 50.29 -69.87 -57.09
CA GLU A 390 50.64 -69.66 -55.67
C GLU A 390 50.35 -68.22 -55.22
N GLN A 391 50.50 -67.22 -56.10
CA GLN A 391 50.03 -65.84 -55.84
C GLN A 391 48.50 -65.78 -55.64
N LEU A 392 47.73 -66.44 -56.50
CA LEU A 392 46.27 -66.50 -56.37
C LEU A 392 45.84 -67.19 -55.07
N ARG A 393 46.56 -68.25 -54.68
CA ARG A 393 46.34 -69.01 -53.44
C ARG A 393 46.64 -68.18 -52.19
N GLN A 394 47.68 -67.35 -52.22
CA GLN A 394 47.99 -66.41 -51.14
C GLN A 394 46.92 -65.31 -51.02
N ALA A 395 46.44 -64.79 -52.16
CA ALA A 395 45.34 -63.83 -52.18
C ALA A 395 44.03 -64.41 -51.61
N LEU A 396 43.68 -65.65 -51.98
CA LEU A 396 42.55 -66.39 -51.40
C LEU A 396 42.67 -66.53 -49.88
N HIS A 397 43.83 -66.95 -49.38
CA HIS A 397 44.03 -67.10 -47.93
C HIS A 397 43.90 -65.77 -47.17
N HIS A 398 44.31 -64.64 -47.77
CA HIS A 398 44.10 -63.33 -47.17
C HIS A 398 42.62 -62.92 -47.17
N VAL A 399 41.85 -63.26 -48.21
CA VAL A 399 40.39 -63.05 -48.23
C VAL A 399 39.70 -63.90 -47.15
N ASP A 400 40.10 -65.16 -46.97
CA ASP A 400 39.56 -66.03 -45.91
C ASP A 400 39.83 -65.45 -44.50
N GLN A 401 41.01 -64.85 -44.28
CA GLN A 401 41.35 -64.16 -43.02
C GLN A 401 40.44 -62.95 -42.78
N VAL A 402 40.29 -62.06 -43.77
CA VAL A 402 39.45 -60.86 -43.66
C VAL A 402 37.96 -61.22 -43.50
N LEU A 403 37.50 -62.30 -44.12
CA LEU A 403 36.15 -62.82 -43.89
C LEU A 403 35.96 -63.32 -42.45
N HIS A 404 36.96 -64.00 -41.88
CA HIS A 404 36.89 -64.47 -40.49
C HIS A 404 36.92 -63.31 -39.48
N GLU A 405 37.71 -62.28 -39.74
CA GLU A 405 37.72 -61.03 -38.96
C GLU A 405 36.35 -60.33 -39.03
N CYS A 406 35.79 -60.17 -40.23
CA CYS A 406 34.47 -59.57 -40.43
C CYS A 406 33.33 -60.39 -39.79
N GLU A 407 33.41 -61.72 -39.80
CA GLU A 407 32.48 -62.57 -39.05
C GLU A 407 32.59 -62.36 -37.54
N GLN A 408 33.80 -62.12 -37.02
CA GLN A 408 34.01 -61.90 -35.59
C GLN A 408 33.49 -60.53 -35.16
N GLU A 409 33.80 -59.47 -35.92
CA GLU A 409 33.19 -58.15 -35.72
C GLU A 409 31.66 -58.20 -35.76
N SER A 410 31.07 -59.01 -36.65
CA SER A 410 29.61 -59.21 -36.71
C SER A 410 29.05 -59.91 -35.47
N LYS A 411 29.80 -60.82 -34.81
CA LYS A 411 29.38 -61.49 -33.56
C LYS A 411 29.45 -60.50 -32.39
N ASP A 412 30.54 -59.74 -32.31
CA ASP A 412 30.76 -58.73 -31.27
C ASP A 412 29.75 -57.57 -31.39
N HIS A 413 29.34 -57.22 -32.62
CA HIS A 413 28.27 -56.26 -32.88
C HIS A 413 26.92 -56.73 -32.32
N ILE A 414 26.57 -58.02 -32.47
CA ILE A 414 25.32 -58.59 -31.93
C ILE A 414 25.29 -58.49 -30.40
N VAL A 415 26.38 -58.85 -29.73
CA VAL A 415 26.50 -58.74 -28.25
C VAL A 415 26.35 -57.29 -27.78
N LEU A 416 26.96 -56.33 -28.51
CA LEU A 416 26.78 -54.91 -28.23
C LEU A 416 25.34 -54.43 -28.48
N GLU A 417 24.67 -54.98 -29.50
CA GLU A 417 23.26 -54.74 -29.80
C GLU A 417 22.34 -55.27 -28.68
N GLU A 418 22.61 -56.44 -28.10
CA GLU A 418 21.86 -57.00 -26.98
C GLU A 418 22.00 -56.13 -25.72
N HIS A 419 23.23 -55.74 -25.35
CA HIS A 419 23.46 -54.82 -24.23
C HIS A 419 22.79 -53.45 -24.45
N PHE A 420 22.74 -52.95 -25.69
CA PHE A 420 22.02 -51.71 -25.99
C PHE A 420 20.50 -51.84 -25.79
N HIS A 421 19.91 -53.04 -25.99
CA HIS A 421 18.51 -53.28 -25.62
C HIS A 421 18.31 -53.39 -24.11
N GLN A 422 19.13 -54.16 -23.39
CA GLN A 422 19.08 -54.23 -21.92
C GLN A 422 19.15 -52.83 -21.27
N MET A 423 20.03 -51.96 -21.79
CA MET A 423 20.16 -50.58 -21.33
C MET A 423 18.93 -49.72 -21.71
N LYS A 424 18.34 -49.92 -22.88
CA LYS A 424 17.12 -49.22 -23.31
C LYS A 424 15.90 -49.61 -22.47
N ASP A 425 15.74 -50.88 -22.14
CA ASP A 425 14.64 -51.37 -21.32
C ASP A 425 14.79 -50.87 -19.86
N THR A 426 16.04 -50.85 -19.36
CA THR A 426 16.39 -50.22 -18.08
C THR A 426 16.12 -48.71 -18.08
N LEU A 427 16.28 -48.03 -19.21
CA LEU A 427 15.92 -46.60 -19.35
C LEU A 427 14.39 -46.44 -19.30
N ALA A 428 13.64 -47.20 -20.09
CA ALA A 428 12.18 -47.10 -20.16
C ALA A 428 11.51 -47.32 -18.79
N HIS A 429 11.97 -48.30 -18.01
CA HIS A 429 11.47 -48.51 -16.65
C HIS A 429 11.82 -47.35 -15.70
N LYS A 430 12.97 -46.68 -15.87
CA LYS A 430 13.30 -45.45 -15.11
C LYS A 430 12.41 -44.27 -15.52
N GLU A 431 12.01 -44.18 -16.79
CA GLU A 431 11.07 -43.15 -17.25
C GLU A 431 9.66 -43.37 -16.69
N GLU A 432 9.20 -44.63 -16.64
CA GLU A 432 7.96 -45.03 -15.97
C GLU A 432 7.99 -44.69 -14.46
N LEU A 433 9.09 -45.00 -13.76
CA LEU A 433 9.27 -44.63 -12.35
C LEU A 433 9.26 -43.10 -12.15
N LEU A 434 9.88 -42.32 -13.05
CA LEU A 434 9.84 -40.85 -12.99
C LEU A 434 8.44 -40.29 -13.25
N GLN A 435 7.67 -40.87 -14.17
CA GLN A 435 6.26 -40.49 -14.39
C GLN A 435 5.40 -40.77 -13.15
N ASN A 436 5.56 -41.95 -12.53
CA ASN A 436 4.85 -42.30 -11.29
C ASN A 436 5.23 -41.38 -10.12
N LEU A 437 6.50 -41.01 -10.00
CA LEU A 437 6.97 -40.02 -9.01
C LEU A 437 6.39 -38.63 -9.28
N GLN A 438 6.30 -38.19 -10.54
CA GLN A 438 5.69 -36.90 -10.89
C GLN A 438 4.19 -36.87 -10.55
N VAL A 439 3.44 -37.95 -10.80
CA VAL A 439 2.02 -38.04 -10.40
C VAL A 439 1.89 -37.94 -8.87
N SER A 440 2.75 -38.63 -8.12
CA SER A 440 2.75 -38.57 -6.65
C SER A 440 3.14 -37.19 -6.11
N LEU A 441 4.08 -36.49 -6.76
CA LEU A 441 4.46 -35.11 -6.45
C LEU A 441 3.29 -34.14 -6.70
N ASN A 442 2.66 -34.20 -7.87
CA ASN A 442 1.50 -33.37 -8.22
C ASN A 442 0.31 -33.60 -7.25
N GLU A 443 0.17 -34.82 -6.71
CA GLU A 443 -0.79 -35.12 -5.64
C GLU A 443 -0.41 -34.52 -4.29
N ALA A 444 0.87 -34.52 -3.93
CA ALA A 444 1.36 -33.91 -2.70
C ALA A 444 1.20 -32.38 -2.75
N GLU A 445 1.58 -31.75 -3.87
CA GLU A 445 1.41 -30.31 -4.12
C GLU A 445 -0.05 -29.89 -3.98
N ARG A 446 -1.00 -30.60 -4.60
CA ARG A 446 -2.43 -30.33 -4.46
C ARG A 446 -2.93 -30.43 -3.00
N LYS A 447 -2.38 -31.37 -2.22
CA LYS A 447 -2.69 -31.52 -0.78
C LYS A 447 -2.11 -30.36 0.04
N TYR A 448 -0.91 -29.87 -0.30
CA TYR A 448 -0.33 -28.68 0.33
C TYR A 448 -1.10 -27.41 -0.01
N GLU A 449 -1.54 -27.24 -1.25
CA GLU A 449 -2.32 -26.08 -1.68
C GLU A 449 -3.68 -26.02 -0.95
N GLN A 450 -4.39 -27.14 -0.84
CA GLN A 450 -5.61 -27.24 -0.02
C GLN A 450 -5.36 -26.89 1.47
N VAL A 451 -4.21 -27.28 2.03
CA VAL A 451 -3.84 -26.92 3.41
C VAL A 451 -3.53 -25.41 3.53
N ILE A 452 -2.97 -24.77 2.50
CA ILE A 452 -2.75 -23.32 2.45
C ILE A 452 -4.08 -22.58 2.40
N GLU A 453 -5.05 -23.04 1.60
CA GLU A 453 -6.41 -22.49 1.54
C GLU A 453 -7.10 -22.56 2.91
N SER A 454 -7.21 -23.74 3.52
CA SER A 454 -7.83 -23.89 4.84
C SER A 454 -7.07 -23.15 5.96
N HIS A 455 -5.75 -22.98 5.84
CA HIS A 455 -4.99 -22.12 6.76
C HIS A 455 -5.32 -20.62 6.57
N ALA A 456 -5.55 -20.17 5.33
CA ALA A 456 -6.01 -18.81 5.06
C ALA A 456 -7.45 -18.58 5.58
N GLU A 457 -8.34 -19.56 5.45
CA GLU A 457 -9.68 -19.54 6.05
C GLU A 457 -9.61 -19.42 7.58
N MET A 458 -8.89 -20.32 8.26
CA MET A 458 -8.70 -20.27 9.71
C MET A 458 -8.08 -18.94 10.17
N LYS A 459 -7.10 -18.39 9.42
CA LYS A 459 -6.52 -17.08 9.74
C LYS A 459 -7.55 -15.95 9.64
N ASN A 460 -8.42 -15.99 8.64
CA ASN A 460 -9.52 -15.03 8.50
C ASN A 460 -10.58 -15.18 9.61
N GLU A 461 -10.75 -16.37 10.19
CA GLU A 461 -11.60 -16.56 11.38
C GLU A 461 -10.93 -16.05 12.65
N VAL A 462 -9.64 -16.33 12.86
CA VAL A 462 -8.86 -15.79 13.98
C VAL A 462 -8.93 -14.26 14.01
N CYS A 463 -8.71 -13.58 12.87
CA CYS A 463 -8.78 -12.12 12.83
C CYS A 463 -10.19 -11.55 13.08
N LYS A 464 -11.27 -12.30 12.83
CA LYS A 464 -12.63 -11.91 13.27
C LYS A 464 -12.77 -12.05 14.79
N LEU A 465 -12.31 -13.16 15.36
CA LEU A 465 -12.35 -13.42 16.80
C LEU A 465 -11.46 -12.45 17.60
N GLU A 466 -10.35 -11.99 17.02
CA GLU A 466 -9.51 -10.91 17.58
C GLU A 466 -10.29 -9.59 17.64
N LEU A 467 -10.94 -9.18 16.55
CA LEU A 467 -11.79 -7.98 16.51
C LEU A 467 -13.01 -8.05 17.46
N ASP A 468 -13.69 -9.20 17.51
CA ASP A 468 -14.79 -9.43 18.45
C ASP A 468 -14.30 -9.38 19.91
N MET A 469 -13.10 -9.92 20.20
CA MET A 469 -12.48 -9.84 21.52
C MET A 469 -12.12 -8.39 21.88
N GLU A 470 -11.54 -7.60 20.98
CA GLU A 470 -11.25 -6.18 21.21
C GLU A 470 -12.55 -5.40 21.49
N LEU A 471 -13.61 -5.64 20.71
CA LEU A 471 -14.92 -5.01 20.89
C LEU A 471 -15.55 -5.40 22.23
N LEU A 472 -15.45 -6.67 22.65
CA LEU A 472 -15.88 -7.13 23.97
C LEU A 472 -15.04 -6.52 25.11
N GLN A 473 -13.73 -6.35 24.94
CA GLN A 473 -12.87 -5.65 25.92
C GLN A 473 -13.27 -4.18 26.07
N HIS A 474 -13.51 -3.48 24.97
CA HIS A 474 -14.01 -2.10 24.98
C HIS A 474 -15.37 -1.98 25.69
N LEU A 475 -16.33 -2.85 25.38
CA LEU A 475 -17.63 -2.89 26.05
C LEU A 475 -17.50 -3.20 27.55
N ALA A 476 -16.65 -4.16 27.93
CA ALA A 476 -16.40 -4.51 29.34
C ALA A 476 -15.79 -3.34 30.12
N GLN A 477 -14.84 -2.61 29.53
CA GLN A 477 -14.25 -1.41 30.12
C GLN A 477 -15.27 -0.26 30.21
N GLU A 478 -16.14 -0.07 29.21
CA GLU A 478 -17.23 0.91 29.25
C GLU A 478 -18.24 0.61 30.37
N LYS A 479 -18.64 -0.66 30.55
CA LYS A 479 -19.51 -1.08 31.67
C LYS A 479 -18.83 -0.89 33.03
N LYS A 480 -17.53 -1.20 33.14
CA LYS A 480 -16.71 -0.99 34.34
C LYS A 480 -16.62 0.49 34.73
N ASP A 481 -16.41 1.39 33.77
CA ASP A 481 -16.36 2.83 34.05
C ASP A 481 -17.73 3.43 34.37
N ASN A 482 -18.80 2.93 33.77
CA ASN A 482 -20.16 3.31 34.17
C ASN A 482 -20.50 2.81 35.57
N LEU A 483 -20.10 1.59 35.94
CA LEU A 483 -20.22 1.08 37.31
C LEU A 483 -19.41 1.92 38.31
N ASN A 484 -18.19 2.32 37.96
CA ASN A 484 -17.37 3.23 38.77
C ASN A 484 -18.05 4.59 38.99
N LYS A 485 -18.67 5.18 37.96
CA LYS A 485 -19.47 6.43 38.09
C LYS A 485 -20.66 6.24 39.05
N ILE A 486 -21.39 5.12 38.94
CA ILE A 486 -22.51 4.79 39.83
C ILE A 486 -22.04 4.64 41.28
N ILE A 487 -20.94 3.92 41.53
CA ILE A 487 -20.35 3.76 42.86
C ILE A 487 -19.91 5.11 43.44
N MET A 488 -19.31 5.99 42.63
CA MET A 488 -18.88 7.32 43.07
C MET A 488 -20.06 8.24 43.40
N ASN A 489 -21.16 8.18 42.64
CA ASN A 489 -22.38 8.91 42.97
C ASN A 489 -23.05 8.35 44.23
N SER A 490 -23.19 7.03 44.35
CA SER A 490 -23.72 6.38 45.57
C SER A 490 -22.94 6.77 46.83
N LYS A 491 -21.60 6.88 46.75
CA LYS A 491 -20.75 7.40 47.84
C LYS A 491 -21.03 8.88 48.17
N LYS A 492 -21.26 9.74 47.16
CA LYS A 492 -21.69 11.14 47.39
C LYS A 492 -23.06 11.18 48.07
N ASP A 493 -24.02 10.38 47.62
CA ASP A 493 -25.37 10.34 48.18
C ASP A 493 -25.38 9.83 49.63
N GLN A 494 -24.54 8.83 49.93
CA GLN A 494 -24.31 8.35 51.29
C GLN A 494 -23.71 9.44 52.20
N TYR A 495 -22.78 10.24 51.67
CA TYR A 495 -22.18 11.38 52.38
C TYR A 495 -23.20 12.51 52.63
N PHE A 496 -23.98 12.90 51.61
CA PHE A 496 -25.08 13.86 51.75
C PHE A 496 -26.14 13.37 52.75
N LEU A 497 -26.52 12.09 52.71
CA LEU A 497 -27.45 11.49 53.67
C LEU A 497 -26.89 11.52 55.11
N CYS A 498 -25.58 11.35 55.29
CA CYS A 498 -24.92 11.46 56.59
C CYS A 498 -24.95 12.90 57.13
N ILE A 499 -24.67 13.89 56.28
CA ILE A 499 -24.81 15.32 56.60
C ILE A 499 -26.26 15.65 56.97
N MET A 500 -27.23 15.21 56.18
CA MET A 500 -28.65 15.49 56.42
C MET A 500 -29.18 14.84 57.70
N LYS A 501 -28.80 13.59 57.99
CA LYS A 501 -29.10 12.94 59.28
C LYS A 501 -28.52 13.72 60.46
N SER A 502 -27.28 14.21 60.33
CA SER A 502 -26.60 15.00 61.36
C SER A 502 -27.27 16.37 61.58
N ARG A 503 -27.60 17.08 60.49
CA ARG A 503 -28.29 18.37 60.52
C ARG A 503 -29.70 18.25 61.09
N TYR A 504 -30.45 17.20 60.73
CA TYR A 504 -31.75 16.90 61.33
C TYR A 504 -31.65 16.60 62.84
N LYS A 505 -30.67 15.79 63.26
CA LYS A 505 -30.42 15.51 64.69
C LYS A 505 -30.14 16.80 65.48
N TRP A 506 -29.32 17.71 64.93
CA TRP A 506 -29.03 19.02 65.51
C TRP A 506 -30.29 19.91 65.59
N MET A 507 -31.05 20.06 64.49
CA MET A 507 -32.29 20.86 64.48
C MET A 507 -33.32 20.35 65.47
N LYS A 508 -33.52 19.02 65.55
CA LYS A 508 -34.41 18.36 66.51
C LYS A 508 -34.01 18.62 67.96
N GLN A 509 -32.71 18.75 68.24
CA GLN A 509 -32.20 19.08 69.57
C GLN A 509 -32.26 20.60 69.87
N LYS A 510 -32.04 21.46 68.87
CA LYS A 510 -32.21 22.93 68.99
C LYS A 510 -33.66 23.29 69.31
N LEU A 511 -34.62 22.79 68.52
CA LEU A 511 -36.07 23.02 68.74
C LEU A 511 -36.52 22.57 70.15
N ARG A 512 -35.99 21.44 70.65
CA ARG A 512 -36.26 20.98 72.02
C ARG A 512 -35.73 21.95 73.08
N ARG A 513 -34.52 22.50 72.91
CA ARG A 513 -33.95 23.52 73.82
C ARG A 513 -34.77 24.82 73.79
N GLU A 514 -35.16 25.29 72.61
CA GLU A 514 -35.95 26.51 72.44
C GLU A 514 -37.35 26.38 73.05
N PHE A 515 -38.01 25.22 72.88
CA PHE A 515 -39.31 24.94 73.49
C PHE A 515 -39.24 24.92 75.03
N ILE A 516 -38.24 24.26 75.60
CA ILE A 516 -38.00 24.26 77.05
C ILE A 516 -37.77 25.70 77.55
N HIS A 517 -36.87 26.45 76.90
CA HIS A 517 -36.55 27.82 77.30
C HIS A 517 -37.76 28.75 77.26
N LYS A 518 -38.60 28.70 76.21
CA LYS A 518 -39.84 29.50 76.15
C LYS A 518 -40.87 29.10 77.21
N ASN A 519 -40.99 27.81 77.54
CA ASN A 519 -41.87 27.35 78.62
C ASN A 519 -41.42 27.90 79.99
N ASP A 520 -40.11 27.91 80.27
CA ASP A 520 -39.58 28.42 81.53
C ASP A 520 -39.61 29.97 81.61
N GLN A 521 -39.38 30.67 80.49
CA GLN A 521 -39.65 32.12 80.40
C GLN A 521 -41.12 32.45 80.74
N TYR A 522 -42.08 31.69 80.21
CA TYR A 522 -43.51 31.90 80.48
C TYR A 522 -43.86 31.70 81.97
N LYS A 523 -43.29 30.68 82.63
CA LYS A 523 -43.43 30.47 84.09
C LYS A 523 -42.89 31.66 84.89
N MET A 524 -41.70 32.15 84.53
CA MET A 524 -41.06 33.29 85.21
C MET A 524 -41.86 34.58 85.06
N LEU A 525 -42.34 34.90 83.85
CA LEU A 525 -43.12 36.10 83.59
C LEU A 525 -44.44 36.10 84.39
N ARG A 526 -45.10 34.93 84.50
CA ARG A 526 -46.32 34.74 85.31
C ARG A 526 -46.09 34.96 86.81
N LEU A 527 -44.91 34.62 87.33
CA LEU A 527 -44.52 34.90 88.72
C LEU A 527 -44.18 36.38 88.93
N GLN A 528 -43.51 37.02 87.98
CA GLN A 528 -43.17 38.45 88.05
C GLN A 528 -44.43 39.34 88.05
N HIS A 529 -45.40 39.04 87.19
CA HIS A 529 -46.68 39.77 87.12
C HIS A 529 -47.48 39.69 88.45
N LYS A 530 -47.45 38.53 89.14
CA LYS A 530 -48.04 38.42 90.49
C LYS A 530 -47.35 39.34 91.52
N ARG A 531 -46.03 39.55 91.42
CA ARG A 531 -45.29 40.43 92.35
C ARG A 531 -45.57 41.92 92.09
N THR A 532 -45.62 42.34 90.82
CA THR A 532 -45.87 43.76 90.48
C THR A 532 -47.26 44.24 90.90
N LEU A 533 -48.28 43.39 90.81
CA LEU A 533 -49.65 43.68 91.27
C LEU A 533 -49.73 43.99 92.77
N VAL A 534 -48.90 43.36 93.60
CA VAL A 534 -48.83 43.62 95.05
C VAL A 534 -48.16 44.98 95.32
N SER A 535 -47.08 45.30 94.61
CA SER A 535 -46.37 46.58 94.77
C SER A 535 -47.22 47.79 94.34
N LEU A 536 -47.95 47.68 93.22
CA LEU A 536 -48.83 48.75 92.72
C LEU A 536 -49.91 49.18 93.73
N LYS A 537 -50.49 48.23 94.48
CA LYS A 537 -51.42 48.55 95.58
C LYS A 537 -50.77 49.38 96.69
N LYS A 538 -49.48 49.20 96.96
CA LYS A 538 -48.73 49.92 97.99
C LYS A 538 -48.40 51.36 97.56
N HIS A 539 -47.98 51.56 96.30
CA HIS A 539 -47.70 52.90 95.76
C HIS A 539 -48.94 53.79 95.68
N LYS A 540 -50.13 53.24 95.41
CA LYS A 540 -51.39 54.02 95.39
C LYS A 540 -51.72 54.69 96.74
N LEU A 541 -51.24 54.13 97.86
CA LEU A 541 -51.42 54.73 99.18
C LEU A 541 -50.50 55.94 99.40
N LEU A 542 -49.22 55.82 98.98
CA LEU A 542 -48.22 56.88 99.12
C LEU A 542 -48.57 58.14 98.31
N LEU A 543 -49.15 57.98 97.12
CA LEU A 543 -49.48 59.11 96.24
C LEU A 543 -50.43 60.13 96.90
N LYS A 544 -51.40 59.66 97.70
CA LYS A 544 -52.32 60.54 98.44
C LYS A 544 -51.60 61.47 99.41
N ASN A 545 -50.52 61.02 100.04
CA ASN A 545 -49.80 61.81 101.03
C ASN A 545 -49.00 62.95 100.38
N VAL A 546 -48.51 62.76 99.15
CA VAL A 546 -47.77 63.78 98.39
C VAL A 546 -48.67 64.94 97.97
N GLN A 547 -49.93 64.64 97.59
CA GLN A 547 -50.89 65.68 97.16
C GLN A 547 -51.23 66.69 98.27
N VAL A 548 -51.17 66.28 99.55
CA VAL A 548 -51.40 67.18 100.69
C VAL A 548 -50.26 68.19 100.86
N ALA A 549 -49.01 67.78 100.58
CA ALA A 549 -47.84 68.65 100.70
C ALA A 549 -47.80 69.74 99.62
N GLN A 550 -48.25 69.42 98.39
CA GLN A 550 -48.23 70.36 97.26
C GLN A 550 -49.14 71.59 97.50
N ALA A 551 -50.34 71.39 98.05
CA ALA A 551 -51.28 72.47 98.34
C ALA A 551 -50.71 73.50 99.34
N GLN A 552 -49.83 73.09 100.26
CA GLN A 552 -49.18 73.98 101.23
C GLN A 552 -48.09 74.85 100.61
N THR A 553 -47.48 74.43 99.50
CA THR A 553 -46.48 75.24 98.78
C THR A 553 -47.09 76.29 97.86
N GLU A 554 -48.25 76.02 97.27
CA GLU A 554 -48.91 76.93 96.33
C GLU A 554 -49.42 78.21 97.02
N LEU A 555 -49.99 78.10 98.23
CA LEU A 555 -50.48 79.25 99.01
C LEU A 555 -49.39 80.27 99.34
N LYS A 556 -48.15 79.82 99.60
CA LYS A 556 -47.02 80.71 99.91
C LYS A 556 -46.60 81.62 98.75
N CYS A 557 -46.95 81.26 97.52
CA CYS A 557 -46.64 82.10 96.35
C CYS A 557 -47.62 83.26 96.18
N GLY A 558 -48.84 83.18 96.74
CA GLY A 558 -49.85 84.24 96.62
C GLY A 558 -49.44 85.55 97.30
N MET A 559 -48.99 85.47 98.56
CA MET A 559 -48.67 86.65 99.40
C MET A 559 -47.54 87.54 98.83
N LEU A 560 -46.69 86.99 97.96
CA LEU A 560 -45.59 87.71 97.30
C LEU A 560 -46.02 88.47 96.03
N MET A 561 -47.20 88.18 95.48
CA MET A 561 -47.75 88.89 94.32
C MET A 561 -48.48 90.17 94.76
N GLU A 562 -49.18 90.10 95.90
CA GLU A 562 -50.07 91.15 96.41
C GLU A 562 -49.29 92.37 96.94
N THR A 563 -48.24 92.12 97.73
CA THR A 563 -47.29 93.15 98.21
C THR A 563 -46.57 93.92 97.09
N ASN A 564 -46.47 93.34 95.90
CA ASN A 564 -45.84 93.97 94.73
C ASN A 564 -46.82 94.86 93.92
N ALA A 565 -48.13 94.82 94.25
CA ALA A 565 -49.16 95.66 93.65
C ALA A 565 -49.43 96.95 94.45
N GLU A 566 -49.05 97.01 95.72
CA GLU A 566 -49.25 98.17 96.60
C GLU A 566 -48.23 99.28 96.35
N LEU A 567 -46.95 98.94 96.26
CA LEU A 567 -45.86 99.88 95.92
C LEU A 567 -46.02 100.57 94.54
N ARG A 568 -46.95 100.10 93.70
CA ARG A 568 -47.29 100.74 92.41
C ARG A 568 -48.40 101.79 92.52
N ARG A 569 -49.17 101.81 93.60
CA ARG A 569 -50.24 102.81 93.83
C ARG A 569 -49.68 104.08 94.46
N GLU A 570 -48.92 103.95 95.55
CA GLU A 570 -48.30 105.08 96.27
C GLU A 570 -47.45 105.99 95.37
N ASN A 571 -46.78 105.40 94.37
CA ASN A 571 -45.94 106.13 93.41
C ASN A 571 -46.72 106.85 92.28
N SER A 572 -48.04 106.67 92.22
CA SER A 572 -48.95 107.41 91.33
C SER A 572 -49.52 108.63 92.05
N ASP A 573 -49.88 108.48 93.32
CA ASP A 573 -50.58 109.52 94.09
C ASP A 573 -49.66 110.73 94.38
N LEU A 574 -48.36 110.49 94.61
CA LEU A 574 -47.34 111.54 94.74
C LEU A 574 -47.18 112.44 93.50
N ILE A 575 -47.66 112.02 92.33
CA ILE A 575 -47.65 112.83 91.10
C ILE A 575 -48.90 113.73 91.02
N SER A 576 -50.00 113.37 91.69
CA SER A 576 -51.19 114.21 91.84
C SER A 576 -50.87 115.47 92.66
N ASP A 577 -50.32 115.27 93.87
CA ASP A 577 -50.14 116.34 94.86
C ASP A 577 -49.21 117.47 94.38
N SER A 578 -48.25 117.15 93.50
CA SER A 578 -47.34 118.15 92.92
C SER A 578 -48.04 119.16 92.00
N ASN A 579 -49.21 118.83 91.43
CA ASN A 579 -49.96 119.74 90.57
C ASN A 579 -50.91 120.64 91.39
N VAL A 580 -51.59 120.06 92.40
CA VAL A 580 -52.53 120.79 93.26
C VAL A 580 -51.84 121.93 94.04
N LEU A 581 -50.58 121.74 94.43
CA LEU A 581 -49.76 122.79 95.05
C LEU A 581 -49.46 123.97 94.11
N GLN A 582 -49.51 123.78 92.79
CA GLN A 582 -49.23 124.84 91.83
C GLN A 582 -50.43 125.76 91.61
N ASP A 583 -51.66 125.22 91.64
CA ASP A 583 -52.90 126.03 91.59
C ASP A 583 -53.05 126.91 92.85
N HIS A 584 -52.66 126.40 94.03
CA HIS A 584 -52.73 127.13 95.29
C HIS A 584 -51.86 128.40 95.32
N VAL A 585 -50.79 128.47 94.50
CA VAL A 585 -49.96 129.68 94.40
C VAL A 585 -50.73 130.81 93.68
N HIS A 586 -51.48 130.47 92.62
CA HIS A 586 -52.13 131.47 91.77
C HIS A 586 -53.37 132.11 92.43
N GLU A 587 -54.15 131.36 93.22
CA GLU A 587 -55.28 131.95 93.95
C GLU A 587 -54.84 132.89 95.10
N LEU A 588 -53.68 132.61 95.71
CA LEU A 588 -53.09 133.49 96.74
C LEU A 588 -52.64 134.84 96.16
N GLU A 589 -52.12 134.86 94.92
CA GLU A 589 -51.80 136.11 94.20
C GLU A 589 -53.07 136.94 93.93
N GLN A 590 -54.19 136.29 93.59
CA GLN A 590 -55.43 136.97 93.24
C GLN A 590 -56.13 137.61 94.45
N ARG A 591 -56.20 136.93 95.62
CA ARG A 591 -56.86 137.49 96.81
C ARG A 591 -56.06 138.61 97.48
N LEU A 592 -54.74 138.69 97.25
CA LEU A 592 -53.90 139.79 97.76
C LEU A 592 -54.29 141.15 97.14
N MET A 593 -54.80 141.16 95.89
CA MET A 593 -55.37 142.37 95.28
C MET A 593 -56.69 142.83 95.93
N GLU A 594 -57.57 141.91 96.32
CA GLU A 594 -58.84 142.29 96.98
C GLU A 594 -58.62 142.95 98.34
N ILE A 595 -57.62 142.49 99.09
CA ILE A 595 -57.21 143.06 100.38
C ILE A 595 -56.77 144.52 100.19
N GLN A 596 -56.09 144.85 99.08
CA GLN A 596 -55.66 146.22 98.79
C GLN A 596 -56.84 147.13 98.42
N CYS A 597 -57.88 146.62 97.75
CA CYS A 597 -59.05 147.45 97.38
C CYS A 597 -59.95 147.79 98.58
N LYS A 598 -60.17 146.85 99.51
CA LYS A 598 -61.04 147.10 100.69
C LYS A 598 -60.41 148.05 101.71
N ASN A 599 -59.08 148.22 101.71
CA ASN A 599 -58.37 149.23 102.51
C ASN A 599 -58.60 150.68 102.03
N VAL A 600 -59.39 150.92 100.97
CA VAL A 600 -59.82 152.27 100.55
C VAL A 600 -61.13 152.70 101.22
N ASN A 601 -61.95 151.75 101.71
CA ASN A 601 -63.14 152.03 102.55
C ASN A 601 -62.80 152.22 104.05
N LEU A 602 -61.51 152.42 104.34
CA LEU A 602 -61.01 153.08 105.55
C LEU A 602 -61.67 154.49 105.66
N THR A 603 -61.53 155.12 106.81
CA THR A 603 -61.67 156.59 106.99
C THR A 603 -63.06 157.21 106.93
N GLU A 604 -64.11 156.55 106.42
CA GLU A 604 -65.47 157.12 106.41
C GLU A 604 -66.29 156.70 107.65
N ASP A 605 -66.58 155.41 107.84
CA ASP A 605 -67.46 154.94 108.93
C ASP A 605 -66.89 155.17 110.35
N CYS A 606 -65.57 155.31 110.48
CA CYS A 606 -64.93 155.74 111.73
C CYS A 606 -65.42 157.11 112.22
N LYS A 607 -66.05 157.94 111.37
CA LYS A 607 -66.57 159.28 111.72
C LYS A 607 -68.03 159.28 112.20
N GLN A 608 -68.74 158.15 112.09
CA GLN A 608 -70.18 158.12 112.39
C GLN A 608 -70.51 157.41 113.72
N ALA A 609 -69.84 156.31 114.06
CA ALA A 609 -70.12 155.58 115.31
C ALA A 609 -69.57 156.28 116.58
N GLU A 610 -68.58 157.17 116.47
CA GLU A 610 -68.09 157.99 117.58
C GLU A 610 -69.17 158.94 118.16
N LYS A 611 -70.26 159.21 117.41
CA LYS A 611 -71.43 159.95 117.92
C LYS A 611 -72.30 159.14 118.88
N ASP A 612 -72.43 157.84 118.68
CA ASP A 612 -73.40 157.03 119.42
C ASP A 612 -72.87 156.58 120.79
N TYR A 613 -71.55 156.72 121.02
CA TYR A 613 -70.97 156.76 122.37
C TYR A 613 -71.54 157.91 123.24
N GLY A 614 -72.12 158.94 122.61
CA GLY A 614 -72.61 160.14 123.30
C GLY A 614 -74.12 160.19 123.59
N ILE A 615 -74.95 159.29 123.05
CA ILE A 615 -76.42 159.45 123.09
C ILE A 615 -77.08 158.68 124.25
N LEU A 616 -76.81 157.38 124.43
CA LEU A 616 -77.48 156.59 125.47
C LEU A 616 -76.60 155.42 125.98
N HIS A 617 -76.08 155.36 127.21
CA HIS A 617 -75.96 156.25 128.39
C HIS A 617 -77.21 156.73 129.15
N SER A 618 -78.42 156.82 128.58
CA SER A 618 -79.66 157.14 129.33
C SER A 618 -80.59 155.94 129.52
N PHE A 619 -80.18 154.73 129.10
CA PHE A 619 -80.76 153.46 129.54
C PHE A 619 -79.79 152.68 130.44
N TYR A 620 -79.01 153.40 131.24
CA TYR A 620 -78.32 152.84 132.40
C TYR A 620 -79.22 152.78 133.66
N GLU A 621 -80.36 153.51 133.69
CA GLU A 621 -81.08 153.79 134.95
C GLU A 621 -82.56 153.34 135.02
N GLU A 622 -83.30 153.25 133.92
CA GLU A 622 -84.78 153.38 133.97
C GLU A 622 -85.62 152.13 133.59
N ALA A 623 -85.05 150.91 133.69
CA ALA A 623 -85.80 149.66 133.44
C ALA A 623 -85.14 148.39 134.05
N LEU A 624 -84.60 148.33 135.27
CA LEU A 624 -85.17 148.77 136.55
C LEU A 624 -86.70 148.86 136.59
N ASN A 625 -87.31 147.77 137.06
CA ASN A 625 -88.74 147.53 137.34
C ASN A 625 -89.60 146.87 136.25
N GLN A 626 -89.81 145.57 136.47
CA GLN A 626 -91.13 144.92 136.53
C GLN A 626 -91.98 144.80 135.25
N VAL A 627 -93.12 144.16 135.46
CA VAL A 627 -94.38 144.36 134.73
C VAL A 627 -94.37 143.92 133.27
N ASN A 628 -94.80 142.66 133.16
CA ASN A 628 -95.98 142.27 132.39
C ASN A 628 -95.85 142.05 130.88
N GLN A 629 -96.75 141.17 130.43
CA GLN A 629 -97.58 141.29 129.23
C GLN A 629 -96.85 141.55 127.91
N GLU A 630 -97.13 140.84 126.84
CA GLU A 630 -98.05 139.75 126.49
C GLU A 630 -97.95 139.76 124.96
N GLU A 631 -98.55 138.77 124.31
CA GLU A 631 -99.10 138.91 122.97
C GLU A 631 -98.22 139.33 121.76
N LYS A 632 -98.55 138.62 120.69
CA LYS A 632 -98.53 139.05 119.29
C LYS A 632 -97.15 139.14 118.62
N TYR A 633 -96.83 138.17 117.78
CA TYR A 633 -97.49 137.72 116.53
C TYR A 633 -96.87 138.44 115.34
N GLU A 634 -96.90 137.73 114.21
CA GLU A 634 -96.58 138.22 112.88
C GLU A 634 -95.11 138.62 112.66
N VAL A 635 -94.46 138.25 111.55
CA VAL A 635 -94.84 137.33 110.47
C VAL A 635 -93.72 136.28 110.44
N LEU A 636 -94.02 134.99 110.66
CA LEU A 636 -94.44 134.04 109.62
C LEU A 636 -93.42 134.09 108.45
N LEU A 637 -92.87 133.00 107.91
CA LEU A 637 -93.26 131.60 107.89
C LEU A 637 -92.07 130.83 107.26
N SER A 638 -92.30 129.59 106.81
CA SER A 638 -91.56 128.96 105.70
C SER A 638 -90.03 129.05 105.74
N GLN A 639 -89.31 128.08 106.30
CA GLN A 639 -89.75 126.77 106.79
C GLN A 639 -88.82 126.37 107.96
N VAL A 640 -89.25 125.83 109.10
CA VAL A 640 -90.23 124.76 109.36
C VAL A 640 -89.91 123.51 108.56
N ALA A 641 -89.31 122.52 109.23
CA ALA A 641 -88.83 121.27 108.65
C ALA A 641 -87.69 121.46 107.61
N THR A 642 -86.65 120.64 107.62
CA THR A 642 -86.60 119.31 108.21
C THR A 642 -85.48 119.17 109.24
N LEU A 643 -85.92 118.91 110.46
CA LEU A 643 -85.52 117.75 111.23
C LEU A 643 -84.05 117.75 111.73
N GLN A 644 -83.78 117.93 113.03
CA GLN A 644 -84.69 117.66 114.16
C GLN A 644 -85.35 116.28 114.00
N ASP A 645 -84.70 115.35 113.30
CA ASP A 645 -85.17 113.97 113.14
C ASP A 645 -84.83 113.25 114.44
N SER A 646 -85.61 113.60 115.46
CA SER A 646 -86.62 112.76 116.08
C SER A 646 -86.17 111.41 116.66
N VAL A 647 -84.93 111.02 116.44
CA VAL A 647 -84.35 109.68 116.63
C VAL A 647 -83.27 109.67 117.72
N GLN A 648 -83.08 110.79 118.43
CA GLN A 648 -82.90 110.69 119.88
C GLN A 648 -84.16 110.08 120.56
N LYS A 649 -85.30 109.90 119.87
CA LYS A 649 -86.28 108.86 120.22
C LYS A 649 -85.96 107.59 119.41
N LEU A 650 -85.40 106.53 119.95
CA LEU A 650 -85.60 106.03 121.30
C LEU A 650 -84.26 105.66 121.95
N GLU A 651 -83.43 106.70 122.14
CA GLU A 651 -82.62 106.80 123.35
C GLU A 651 -83.52 106.47 124.56
N ALA A 652 -82.99 105.71 125.52
CA ALA A 652 -83.70 105.38 126.75
C ALA A 652 -85.12 104.75 126.59
N ALA A 653 -85.39 104.02 125.50
CA ALA A 653 -86.43 102.98 125.52
C ALA A 653 -85.94 101.67 124.84
N LEU A 654 -85.04 100.88 125.44
CA LEU A 654 -84.75 100.72 126.87
C LEU A 654 -86.00 100.47 127.75
N GLN A 655 -87.18 100.36 127.14
CA GLN A 655 -88.37 99.89 127.82
C GLN A 655 -88.20 98.39 128.05
N GLU A 656 -87.67 98.13 129.25
CA GLU A 656 -88.47 97.57 130.32
C GLU A 656 -89.17 96.26 129.96
N ALA A 657 -88.75 95.15 130.56
CA ALA A 657 -89.05 94.90 131.97
C ALA A 657 -90.54 95.06 132.32
N CYS A 658 -91.44 94.57 131.46
CA CYS A 658 -92.87 94.50 131.76
C CYS A 658 -93.55 93.16 131.42
N MET A 659 -92.92 92.31 130.60
CA MET A 659 -93.62 91.21 129.91
C MET A 659 -93.19 89.81 130.37
N GLU A 660 -92.59 88.98 129.53
CA GLU A 660 -93.00 87.56 129.49
C GLU A 660 -92.41 86.57 130.52
N ILE A 661 -91.88 87.12 131.61
CA ILE A 661 -92.02 86.53 132.96
C ILE A 661 -93.51 86.24 133.28
N LYS A 662 -94.45 87.00 132.68
CA LYS A 662 -95.91 86.86 132.85
C LYS A 662 -96.49 85.47 132.57
N LYS A 663 -95.91 84.64 131.68
CA LYS A 663 -96.51 83.33 131.34
C LYS A 663 -96.22 82.20 132.34
N ILE A 664 -95.65 82.53 133.51
CA ILE A 664 -95.59 81.69 134.74
C ILE A 664 -96.99 81.26 135.27
N ARG A 665 -98.10 81.74 134.69
CA ARG A 665 -99.41 81.79 135.34
C ARG A 665 -100.49 80.75 135.01
N LYS A 666 -100.38 79.86 134.01
CA LYS A 666 -101.59 79.11 133.54
C LYS A 666 -101.59 77.61 133.27
N GLU A 667 -100.49 76.92 132.98
CA GLU A 667 -100.57 75.46 132.68
C GLU A 667 -100.59 74.57 133.95
N LYS A 668 -100.54 75.19 135.14
CA LYS A 668 -100.91 74.60 136.44
C LYS A 668 -102.43 74.60 136.65
N ALA A 669 -103.18 74.16 135.63
CA ALA A 669 -104.64 74.21 135.58
C ALA A 669 -105.26 73.24 134.54
N LEU A 670 -104.57 72.14 134.22
CA LEU A 670 -105.07 71.08 133.33
C LEU A 670 -104.44 69.69 133.69
N ASP A 671 -104.41 69.17 134.93
CA ASP A 671 -105.20 69.45 136.15
C ASP A 671 -106.68 69.76 135.86
N GLN A 672 -107.54 68.74 135.96
CA GLN A 672 -109.00 68.86 135.88
C GLN A 672 -109.62 69.16 134.48
N GLU A 673 -109.11 68.57 133.38
CA GLU A 673 -109.92 68.37 132.15
C GLU A 673 -110.10 66.89 131.69
N LEU A 674 -109.85 65.95 132.61
CA LEU A 674 -110.95 65.10 133.04
C LEU A 674 -111.54 65.73 134.31
N THR A 675 -112.22 66.88 134.13
CA THR A 675 -113.12 67.44 135.14
C THR A 675 -114.24 66.40 135.35
N ASN A 676 -114.59 66.01 136.57
CA ASN A 676 -114.96 66.87 137.70
C ASN A 676 -116.09 67.83 137.33
N THR A 677 -117.20 67.28 136.83
CA THR A 677 -118.49 67.65 137.44
C THR A 677 -118.46 67.21 138.90
#